data_AF-A0A349DQS1-F1
#
_entry.id   AF-A0A349DQS1-F1
#
_cell.length_a   1.000
_cell.length_b   1.000
_cell.length_c   1.000
_cell.angle_alpha   90.00
_cell.angle_beta   90.00
_cell.angle_gamma   90.00
#
_symmetry.space_group_name_H-M   'P 1'
#
loop_
_entity.id
_entity.type
_entity.pdbx_description
1 polymer ?
#
loop_
_entity_poly.entity_id
_entity_poly.type
_entity_poly.pdbx_seq_one_letter_code
_entity_poly.pdbx_strand_id
1 'polypeptide(L)'
;MKNKTGLLLLILLILANHSFAQRSNKYTKDFRAPEATTAEAKLKFRDIPKLKKAFINTSPADRKDGIPVGELALNSDNKAMILKLAKGIFDGKHGNYDALLISHKNKLVLESYYRKGRINLPHPQASATKGYTTLALGRAIQLGYLTMADLHKPLISFLKDLDRTKLVQGAEKITLHKALTMRSGIRISAEKRRAMEKNPNQLKGQGQMQAYLENSAPITAASQVFKYGDGPVLVMQVIEAVVPGSAKDFIKKELLDKMGITNYRWKTSVSGLPESGWRVSMTSRDMIKWGTLVLNKGKWNGEQLVPEAFIAKATSRITQPTETWQPKTYRYGYFWYQTNIMFGGKSYSANMAWGGGGQHIVVVKALDLVIAINGYDRDDKIMTQVSNIIVPAFAGNAFPPLKDRYLGQKPPGLTPELFAPGLVSTEKYVESLYAFAPDMKEFYFNRIGGKYKKTTFFVMQYKNHQWSKAANLSTDINKFIERFAPGLSEIKNLEPFKKIPIVGSAVSAKGTYYFYILDFKDGSGHLSYSRLVNGQYEKPQKMNESINSGKWIAHPFVAPDESYIMWDAEKNGSSTPDIYISFRQKDGSWGSAISLGAQINTPAYEQRPRVTPDGKYLFFWRGDKKTRQDGSKYWVGNPHWVDARIIETLRPKK
;
A
#
# COMPACT_ATOMS: atom_id res chain seq x y z
N MET A 1 -3.10 -52.30 50.45
CA MET A 1 -3.07 -52.16 48.97
C MET A 1 -3.47 -50.72 48.65
N LYS A 2 -2.62 -49.69 48.77
CA LYS A 2 -1.41 -49.30 48.01
C LYS A 2 -1.65 -49.02 46.52
N ASN A 3 -1.87 -47.73 46.26
CA ASN A 3 -1.72 -46.94 45.03
C ASN A 3 -0.72 -47.50 44.00
N LYS A 4 -1.19 -47.72 42.77
CA LYS A 4 -0.37 -47.95 41.56
C LYS A 4 -0.78 -47.00 40.43
N THR A 5 -0.67 -45.69 40.67
CA THR A 5 -0.76 -44.67 39.60
C THR A 5 0.37 -43.65 39.66
N GLY A 6 1.46 -43.98 40.37
CA GLY A 6 2.65 -43.12 40.53
C GLY A 6 3.89 -43.57 39.74
N LEU A 7 3.88 -44.73 39.06
CA LEU A 7 5.10 -45.31 38.47
C LEU A 7 5.18 -45.27 36.93
N LEU A 8 4.15 -44.75 36.23
CA LEU A 8 4.22 -44.55 34.77
C LEU A 8 4.63 -43.13 34.35
N LEU A 9 4.60 -42.15 35.27
CA LEU A 9 5.03 -40.77 34.97
C LEU A 9 6.52 -40.51 35.19
N LEU A 10 7.26 -41.42 35.82
CA LEU A 10 8.70 -41.22 36.10
C LEU A 10 9.64 -41.90 35.09
N ILE A 11 9.17 -42.86 34.28
CA ILE A 11 10.00 -43.53 33.26
C ILE A 11 9.94 -42.78 31.90
N LEU A 12 8.92 -41.96 31.66
CA LEU A 12 8.84 -41.08 30.49
C LEU A 12 9.66 -39.79 30.62
N LEU A 13 10.11 -39.42 31.84
CA LEU A 13 10.94 -38.23 32.07
C LEU A 13 12.46 -38.48 31.98
N ILE A 14 12.91 -39.74 31.91
CA ILE A 14 14.35 -40.06 31.82
C ILE A 14 14.78 -40.44 30.38
N LEU A 15 13.85 -40.81 29.49
CA LEU A 15 14.16 -41.04 28.06
C LEU A 15 14.03 -39.78 27.18
N ALA A 16 13.51 -38.67 27.72
CA ALA A 16 13.45 -37.39 27.01
C ALA A 16 14.77 -36.58 27.07
N ASN A 17 15.69 -36.94 27.97
CA ASN A 17 16.93 -36.16 28.20
C ASN A 17 18.19 -36.71 27.53
N HIS A 18 18.12 -37.82 26.77
CA HIS A 18 19.29 -38.36 26.05
C HIS A 18 19.14 -38.46 24.53
N SER A 19 18.03 -37.99 23.96
CA SER A 19 17.84 -37.95 22.49
C SER A 19 17.78 -36.55 21.88
N PHE A 20 17.81 -35.48 22.71
CA PHE A 20 17.86 -34.09 22.23
C PHE A 20 19.28 -33.59 21.89
N ALA A 21 20.34 -34.21 22.43
CA ALA A 21 21.71 -33.76 22.19
C ALA A 21 22.29 -34.23 20.84
N GLN A 22 21.76 -35.30 20.22
CA GLN A 22 22.35 -35.89 19.01
C GLN A 22 21.52 -35.71 17.73
N ARG A 23 20.28 -35.20 17.80
CA ARG A 23 19.48 -34.80 16.62
C ARG A 23 19.62 -33.30 16.24
N SER A 24 20.30 -32.49 17.06
CA SER A 24 20.50 -31.05 16.83
C SER A 24 21.52 -30.71 15.74
N ASN A 25 22.38 -31.66 15.33
CA ASN A 25 23.46 -31.36 14.38
C ASN A 25 23.10 -31.57 12.89
N LYS A 26 21.94 -32.15 12.56
CA LYS A 26 21.53 -32.38 11.15
C LYS A 26 20.46 -31.42 10.61
N TYR A 27 19.72 -30.73 11.49
CA TYR A 27 18.65 -29.76 11.11
C TYR A 27 19.02 -28.28 11.30
N THR A 28 20.20 -27.96 11.84
CA THR A 28 20.61 -26.57 12.16
C THR A 28 21.32 -25.84 11.01
N LYS A 29 21.65 -26.51 9.89
CA LYS A 29 22.32 -25.87 8.74
C LYS A 29 21.36 -25.06 7.86
N ASP A 30 20.10 -25.49 7.72
CA ASP A 30 19.17 -24.91 6.73
C ASP A 30 18.43 -23.64 7.18
N PHE A 31 18.59 -23.21 8.45
CA PHE A 31 17.98 -21.99 8.98
C PHE A 31 18.98 -20.86 9.30
N ARG A 32 20.26 -21.02 8.96
CA ARG A 32 21.24 -19.95 9.13
C ARG A 32 21.13 -18.93 8.00
N ALA A 33 21.11 -17.65 8.37
CA ALA A 33 21.16 -16.57 7.39
C ALA A 33 22.43 -16.71 6.52
N PRO A 34 22.35 -16.40 5.22
CA PRO A 34 23.46 -16.59 4.30
C PRO A 34 24.61 -15.65 4.64
N GLU A 35 25.80 -16.21 4.85
CA GLU A 35 27.02 -15.48 5.17
C GLU A 35 28.01 -15.54 3.99
N ALA A 36 28.70 -14.43 3.73
CA ALA A 36 29.84 -14.39 2.84
C ALA A 36 30.99 -15.16 3.48
N THR A 37 31.59 -16.06 2.70
CA THR A 37 32.87 -16.68 3.04
C THR A 37 33.99 -15.65 3.05
N THR A 38 35.14 -15.98 3.66
CA THR A 38 36.35 -15.13 3.62
C THR A 38 36.80 -14.81 2.19
N ALA A 39 36.58 -15.73 1.23
CA ALA A 39 36.86 -15.50 -0.18
C ALA A 39 35.85 -14.50 -0.80
N GLU A 40 34.55 -14.71 -0.59
CA GLU A 40 33.51 -13.79 -1.07
C GLU A 40 33.67 -12.37 -0.49
N ALA A 41 34.08 -12.25 0.78
CA ALA A 41 34.29 -10.95 1.43
C ALA A 41 35.38 -10.09 0.74
N LYS A 42 36.28 -10.70 -0.04
CA LYS A 42 37.32 -10.01 -0.82
C LYS A 42 36.83 -9.55 -2.20
N LEU A 43 35.71 -10.09 -2.69
CA LEU A 43 35.17 -9.75 -4.01
C LEU A 43 34.57 -8.33 -4.01
N LYS A 44 34.51 -7.72 -5.20
CA LYS A 44 33.64 -6.55 -5.38
C LYS A 44 32.21 -7.01 -5.23
N PHE A 45 31.34 -6.19 -4.63
CA PHE A 45 29.95 -6.57 -4.39
C PHE A 45 29.22 -7.04 -5.68
N ARG A 46 29.52 -6.39 -6.82
CA ARG A 46 28.97 -6.77 -8.13
C ARG A 46 29.38 -8.17 -8.60
N ASP A 47 30.46 -8.73 -8.06
CA ASP A 47 31.00 -10.04 -8.44
C ASP A 47 30.58 -11.14 -7.44
N ILE A 48 29.83 -10.80 -6.39
CA ILE A 48 29.28 -11.77 -5.42
C ILE A 48 28.28 -12.70 -6.13
N PRO A 49 28.38 -14.02 -5.94
CA PRO A 49 27.47 -14.98 -6.54
C PRO A 49 26.06 -14.84 -5.95
N LYS A 50 25.06 -15.00 -6.82
CA LYS A 50 23.66 -14.96 -6.41
C LYS A 50 23.31 -16.21 -5.59
N LEU A 51 22.52 -16.04 -4.54
CA LEU A 51 21.90 -17.11 -3.78
C LEU A 51 20.97 -17.92 -4.68
N LYS A 52 21.04 -19.25 -4.54
CA LYS A 52 20.16 -20.19 -5.25
C LYS A 52 18.73 -20.22 -4.69
N LYS A 53 18.56 -19.82 -3.43
CA LYS A 53 17.27 -19.78 -2.71
C LYS A 53 17.18 -18.50 -1.89
N ALA A 54 15.96 -18.00 -1.70
CA ALA A 54 15.72 -16.93 -0.73
C ALA A 54 15.98 -17.43 0.69
N PHE A 55 16.55 -16.57 1.53
CA PHE A 55 16.43 -16.71 2.97
C PHE A 55 15.32 -15.77 3.45
N ILE A 56 14.34 -16.28 4.18
CA ILE A 56 13.23 -15.49 4.74
C ILE A 56 13.00 -16.01 6.15
N ASN A 57 13.23 -15.17 7.17
CA ASN A 57 13.04 -15.55 8.56
C ASN A 57 12.14 -14.55 9.30
N THR A 58 11.03 -15.05 9.86
CA THR A 58 10.05 -14.29 10.65
C THR A 58 10.29 -14.32 12.16
N SER A 59 11.39 -14.94 12.60
CA SER A 59 11.92 -14.88 13.96
C SER A 59 13.45 -14.79 13.88
N PRO A 60 13.99 -13.61 13.54
CA PRO A 60 15.42 -13.38 13.38
C PRO A 60 16.22 -13.81 14.62
N ALA A 61 17.40 -14.41 14.40
CA ALA A 61 18.24 -14.83 15.51
C ALA A 61 18.92 -13.63 16.18
N ASP A 62 19.01 -13.64 17.51
CA ASP A 62 19.86 -12.69 18.24
C ASP A 62 21.33 -13.01 17.94
N ARG A 63 22.03 -12.06 17.32
CA ARG A 63 23.44 -12.20 16.94
C ARG A 63 24.38 -11.41 17.84
N LYS A 64 23.86 -10.87 18.96
CA LYS A 64 24.60 -10.01 19.88
C LYS A 64 25.21 -8.78 19.19
N ASP A 65 24.54 -8.30 18.14
CA ASP A 65 24.93 -7.12 17.36
C ASP A 65 24.24 -5.83 17.85
N GLY A 66 23.60 -5.87 19.01
CA GLY A 66 22.90 -4.74 19.62
C GLY A 66 21.50 -4.49 19.08
N ILE A 67 20.96 -5.36 18.23
CA ILE A 67 19.58 -5.27 17.72
C ILE A 67 18.69 -6.25 18.50
N PRO A 68 17.71 -5.78 19.27
CA PRO A 68 16.70 -6.67 19.84
C PRO A 68 15.94 -7.40 18.73
N VAL A 69 15.67 -8.69 18.93
CA VAL A 69 14.92 -9.51 17.97
C VAL A 69 13.57 -9.92 18.54
N GLY A 70 12.63 -10.28 17.66
CA GLY A 70 11.33 -10.80 18.03
C GLY A 70 10.68 -11.54 16.88
N GLU A 71 9.45 -11.97 17.08
CA GLU A 71 8.68 -12.63 16.03
C GLU A 71 7.84 -11.65 15.23
N LEU A 72 7.60 -11.96 13.96
CA LEU A 72 6.61 -11.29 13.12
C LEU A 72 5.20 -11.64 13.61
N ALA A 73 4.80 -11.00 14.70
CA ALA A 73 3.51 -11.14 15.36
C ALA A 73 2.42 -10.31 14.64
N LEU A 74 2.12 -10.71 13.41
CA LEU A 74 1.00 -10.20 12.63
C LEU A 74 -0.07 -11.29 12.52
N ASN A 75 -1.34 -10.90 12.27
CA ASN A 75 -2.37 -11.89 11.93
C ASN A 75 -2.00 -12.69 10.67
N SER A 76 -2.60 -13.86 10.49
CA SER A 76 -2.23 -14.82 9.45
C SER A 76 -2.23 -14.21 8.05
N ASP A 77 -3.21 -13.36 7.73
CA ASP A 77 -3.31 -12.69 6.43
C ASP A 77 -2.17 -11.69 6.19
N ASN A 78 -1.91 -10.81 7.16
CA ASN A 78 -0.82 -9.83 7.08
C ASN A 78 0.54 -10.52 7.01
N LYS A 79 0.75 -11.55 7.84
CA LYS A 79 1.96 -12.36 7.82
C LYS A 79 2.14 -13.03 6.45
N ALA A 80 1.08 -13.62 5.89
CA ALA A 80 1.10 -14.21 4.56
C ALA A 80 1.40 -13.18 3.45
N MET A 81 0.86 -11.95 3.56
CA MET A 81 1.16 -10.86 2.63
C MET A 81 2.65 -10.48 2.64
N ILE A 82 3.25 -10.34 3.83
CA ILE A 82 4.67 -10.03 3.98
C ILE A 82 5.55 -11.17 3.44
N LEU A 83 5.22 -12.41 3.75
CA LEU A 83 5.92 -13.59 3.23
C LEU A 83 5.81 -13.71 1.70
N LYS A 84 4.63 -13.42 1.14
CA LYS A 84 4.41 -13.40 -0.31
C LYS A 84 5.23 -12.31 -0.99
N LEU A 85 5.32 -11.12 -0.40
CA LEU A 85 6.18 -10.05 -0.89
C LEU A 85 7.65 -10.48 -0.87
N ALA A 86 8.14 -11.01 0.27
CA ALA A 86 9.52 -11.47 0.41
C ALA A 86 9.88 -12.52 -0.65
N LYS A 87 8.99 -13.51 -0.88
CA LYS A 87 9.15 -14.49 -1.96
C LYS A 87 9.09 -13.83 -3.34
N GLY A 88 8.16 -12.90 -3.57
CA GLY A 88 8.02 -12.20 -4.85
C GLY A 88 9.23 -11.34 -5.22
N ILE A 89 9.94 -10.78 -4.23
CA ILE A 89 11.22 -10.09 -4.44
C ILE A 89 12.26 -11.06 -4.99
N PHE A 90 12.39 -12.25 -4.38
CA PHE A 90 13.30 -13.28 -4.88
C PHE A 90 12.95 -13.74 -6.30
N ASP A 91 11.65 -13.91 -6.59
CA ASP A 91 11.13 -14.29 -7.90
C ASP A 91 11.30 -13.17 -8.96
N GLY A 92 11.83 -12.00 -8.60
CA GLY A 92 12.01 -10.85 -9.50
C GLY A 92 10.72 -10.10 -9.85
N LYS A 93 9.60 -10.39 -9.18
CA LYS A 93 8.28 -9.77 -9.45
C LYS A 93 8.19 -8.31 -9.00
N HIS A 94 9.08 -7.90 -8.09
CA HIS A 94 9.02 -6.59 -7.44
C HIS A 94 10.30 -5.78 -7.60
N GLY A 95 11.19 -6.16 -8.51
CA GLY A 95 12.48 -5.51 -8.73
C GLY A 95 13.67 -6.31 -8.23
N ASN A 96 14.87 -5.74 -8.37
CA ASN A 96 16.14 -6.41 -8.08
C ASN A 96 16.70 -5.99 -6.72
N TYR A 97 16.28 -6.67 -5.66
CA TYR A 97 16.69 -6.38 -4.28
C TYR A 97 17.48 -7.54 -3.68
N ASP A 98 18.46 -7.20 -2.85
CA ASP A 98 19.38 -8.14 -2.20
C ASP A 98 18.99 -8.40 -0.73
N ALA A 99 18.21 -7.51 -0.10
CA ALA A 99 17.68 -7.73 1.26
C ALA A 99 16.40 -6.94 1.54
N LEU A 100 15.57 -7.47 2.44
CA LEU A 100 14.43 -6.78 3.08
C LEU A 100 14.42 -7.14 4.57
N LEU A 101 14.62 -6.15 5.43
CA LEU A 101 14.52 -6.29 6.89
C LEU A 101 13.41 -5.38 7.42
N ILE A 102 12.70 -5.86 8.44
CA ILE A 102 11.63 -5.10 9.10
C ILE A 102 11.82 -5.19 10.61
N SER A 103 11.93 -4.02 11.24
CA SER A 103 11.87 -3.86 12.69
C SER A 103 10.55 -3.20 13.07
N HIS A 104 9.87 -3.76 14.08
CA HIS A 104 8.60 -3.28 14.61
C HIS A 104 8.69 -3.24 16.13
N LYS A 105 8.32 -2.10 16.73
CA LYS A 105 8.44 -1.85 18.17
C LYS A 105 9.86 -2.11 18.69
N ASN A 106 10.85 -1.55 17.98
CA ASN A 106 12.29 -1.67 18.28
C ASN A 106 12.85 -3.11 18.27
N LYS A 107 12.12 -4.07 17.67
CA LYS A 107 12.59 -5.45 17.49
C LYS A 107 12.66 -5.81 16.02
N LEU A 108 13.78 -6.38 15.57
CA LEU A 108 13.89 -6.99 14.25
C LEU A 108 13.00 -8.23 14.22
N VAL A 109 11.94 -8.19 13.40
CA VAL A 109 10.89 -9.22 13.31
C VAL A 109 10.88 -9.97 11.99
N LEU A 110 11.51 -9.41 10.95
CA LEU A 110 11.74 -10.08 9.67
C LEU A 110 13.14 -9.75 9.18
N GLU A 111 13.87 -10.78 8.75
CA GLU A 111 15.07 -10.60 7.92
C GLU A 111 15.04 -11.56 6.73
N SER A 112 15.22 -10.99 5.54
CA SER A 112 15.21 -11.74 4.30
C SER A 112 16.38 -11.30 3.41
N TYR A 113 17.06 -12.28 2.83
CA TYR A 113 18.21 -12.08 1.94
C TYR A 113 17.98 -12.81 0.62
N TYR A 114 18.34 -12.14 -0.47
CA TYR A 114 18.12 -12.59 -1.83
C TYR A 114 19.38 -12.32 -2.65
N ARG A 115 19.49 -12.93 -3.84
CA ARG A 115 20.52 -12.57 -4.83
C ARG A 115 21.91 -12.44 -4.17
N LYS A 116 22.50 -11.26 -4.08
CA LYS A 116 23.87 -11.06 -3.54
C LYS A 116 23.89 -10.71 -2.06
N GLY A 117 22.73 -10.61 -1.42
CA GLY A 117 22.60 -10.34 0.00
C GLY A 117 23.30 -11.41 0.85
N ARG A 118 24.07 -10.94 1.83
CA ARG A 118 24.64 -11.74 2.91
C ARG A 118 24.51 -10.94 4.20
N ILE A 119 24.22 -11.61 5.31
CA ILE A 119 24.00 -10.94 6.60
C ILE A 119 25.25 -10.21 7.10
N ASN A 120 26.44 -10.76 6.81
CA ASN A 120 27.74 -10.25 7.23
C ASN A 120 28.50 -9.47 6.14
N LEU A 121 27.85 -9.09 5.03
CA LEU A 121 28.52 -8.36 3.94
C LEU A 121 27.98 -6.93 3.80
N PRO A 122 28.83 -5.89 3.92
CA PRO A 122 28.40 -4.52 3.71
C PRO A 122 27.93 -4.27 2.28
N HIS A 123 26.72 -3.76 2.14
CA HIS A 123 26.12 -3.39 0.87
C HIS A 123 26.33 -1.89 0.57
N PRO A 124 26.73 -1.50 -0.65
CA PRO A 124 26.82 -0.08 -1.04
C PRO A 124 25.49 0.65 -0.85
N GLN A 125 25.53 1.78 -0.16
CA GLN A 125 24.32 2.53 0.25
C GLN A 125 23.96 3.67 -0.71
N ALA A 126 24.79 3.92 -1.73
CA ALA A 126 24.64 5.06 -2.63
C ALA A 126 24.29 6.33 -1.84
N SER A 127 23.27 7.10 -2.25
CA SER A 127 22.90 8.35 -1.58
C SER A 127 22.28 8.22 -0.18
N ALA A 128 21.94 7.02 0.30
CA ALA A 128 21.46 6.87 1.68
C ALA A 128 22.53 7.28 2.70
N THR A 129 23.82 7.32 2.30
CA THR A 129 24.93 7.92 3.07
C THR A 129 24.61 9.30 3.63
N LYS A 130 23.86 10.14 2.90
CA LYS A 130 23.52 11.49 3.36
C LYS A 130 22.74 11.47 4.68
N GLY A 131 21.90 10.44 4.86
CA GLY A 131 21.17 10.19 6.10
C GLY A 131 22.10 9.94 7.29
N TYR A 132 23.28 9.35 7.09
CA TYR A 132 24.27 9.12 8.14
C TYR A 132 25.08 10.40 8.41
N THR A 133 25.47 11.13 7.36
CA THR A 133 26.17 12.42 7.48
C THR A 133 25.40 13.42 8.32
N THR A 134 24.07 13.54 8.13
CA THR A 134 23.28 14.46 8.96
C THR A 134 23.23 14.02 10.42
N LEU A 135 23.31 12.72 10.73
CA LEU A 135 23.31 12.22 12.11
C LEU A 135 24.67 12.46 12.78
N ALA A 136 25.77 12.45 12.02
CA ALA A 136 27.09 12.90 12.49
C ALA A 136 27.08 14.38 12.90
N LEU A 137 26.51 15.25 12.07
CA LEU A 137 26.32 16.66 12.45
C LEU A 137 25.43 16.79 13.70
N GLY A 138 24.34 16.02 13.75
CA GLY A 138 23.47 15.95 14.91
C GLY A 138 24.20 15.53 16.18
N ARG A 139 25.11 14.55 16.11
CA ARG A 139 25.96 14.14 17.24
C ARG A 139 26.93 15.24 17.66
N ALA A 140 27.50 15.99 16.72
CA ALA A 140 28.34 17.14 17.04
C ALA A 140 27.56 18.21 17.82
N ILE A 141 26.28 18.43 17.46
CA ILE A 141 25.38 19.31 18.22
C ILE A 141 25.08 18.74 19.61
N GLN A 142 24.80 17.43 19.71
CA GLN A 142 24.53 16.77 21.00
C GLN A 142 25.68 16.93 22.00
N LEU A 143 26.93 16.91 21.50
CA LEU A 143 28.14 17.02 22.31
C LEU A 143 28.59 18.48 22.54
N GLY A 144 27.87 19.46 22.01
CA GLY A 144 28.16 20.88 22.24
C GLY A 144 29.22 21.50 21.33
N TYR A 145 29.71 20.77 20.31
CA TYR A 145 30.63 21.35 19.30
C TYR A 145 29.92 22.31 18.35
N LEU A 146 28.60 22.19 18.26
CA LEU A 146 27.69 23.10 17.58
C LEU A 146 26.41 23.24 18.41
N THR A 147 25.67 24.29 18.16
CA THR A 147 24.32 24.51 18.68
C THR A 147 23.28 24.42 17.55
N MET A 148 22.00 24.31 17.90
CA MET A 148 20.93 24.41 16.89
C MET A 148 20.91 25.78 16.19
N ALA A 149 21.33 26.85 16.86
CA ALA A 149 21.40 28.19 16.27
C ALA A 149 22.50 28.28 15.20
N ASP A 150 23.60 27.55 15.36
CA ASP A 150 24.70 27.49 14.39
C ASP A 150 24.28 26.97 13.02
N LEU A 151 23.16 26.24 12.93
CA LEU A 151 22.59 25.80 11.65
C LEU A 151 22.28 26.97 10.71
N HIS A 152 22.05 28.16 11.26
CA HIS A 152 21.69 29.37 10.50
C HIS A 152 22.84 30.34 10.31
N LYS A 153 24.03 30.07 10.85
CA LYS A 153 25.23 30.88 10.60
C LYS A 153 25.77 30.64 9.18
N PRO A 154 26.48 31.62 8.60
CA PRO A 154 27.27 31.43 7.39
C PRO A 154 28.20 30.23 7.55
N LEU A 155 28.13 29.26 6.65
CA LEU A 155 28.90 28.02 6.70
C LEU A 155 30.40 28.31 6.66
N ILE A 156 30.80 29.31 5.88
CA ILE A 156 32.20 29.77 5.79
C ILE A 156 32.71 30.35 7.12
N SER A 157 31.86 30.66 8.12
CA SER A 157 32.32 31.12 9.43
C SER A 157 32.98 30.01 10.27
N PHE A 158 32.71 28.74 9.95
CA PHE A 158 33.32 27.58 10.61
C PHE A 158 34.66 27.16 9.97
N LEU A 159 34.98 27.70 8.79
CA LEU A 159 36.10 27.27 7.96
C LEU A 159 37.19 28.36 7.98
N LYS A 160 38.35 28.02 8.57
CA LYS A 160 39.42 28.98 8.87
C LYS A 160 40.44 29.13 7.73
N ASP A 161 40.56 28.13 6.86
CA ASP A 161 41.62 28.03 5.85
C ASP A 161 41.14 28.46 4.46
N LEU A 162 40.04 29.22 4.39
CA LEU A 162 39.51 29.77 3.15
C LEU A 162 40.10 31.16 2.88
N ASP A 163 40.56 31.38 1.65
CA ASP A 163 40.85 32.72 1.14
C ASP A 163 39.54 33.42 0.79
N ARG A 164 39.06 34.24 1.74
CA ARG A 164 37.77 34.94 1.64
C ARG A 164 37.71 35.94 0.48
N THR A 165 38.87 36.43 0.01
CA THR A 165 38.93 37.45 -1.04
C THR A 165 38.58 36.91 -2.42
N LYS A 166 38.69 35.59 -2.62
CA LYS A 166 38.43 34.91 -3.89
C LYS A 166 37.04 34.27 -3.98
N LEU A 167 36.27 34.31 -2.89
CA LEU A 167 34.96 33.67 -2.86
C LEU A 167 33.96 34.43 -3.72
N VAL A 168 33.07 33.69 -4.40
CA VAL A 168 32.00 34.33 -5.17
C VAL A 168 31.09 35.18 -4.27
N GLN A 169 30.56 36.27 -4.83
CA GLN A 169 29.57 37.11 -4.17
C GLN A 169 28.40 36.28 -3.61
N GLY A 170 28.06 36.50 -2.34
CA GLY A 170 26.96 35.80 -1.65
C GLY A 170 27.37 34.51 -0.95
N ALA A 171 28.64 34.10 -0.96
CA ALA A 171 29.11 32.89 -0.27
C ALA A 171 28.75 32.88 1.23
N GLU A 172 28.66 34.04 1.87
CA GLU A 172 28.22 34.22 3.25
C GLU A 172 26.74 33.85 3.49
N LYS A 173 25.91 33.79 2.44
CA LYS A 173 24.49 33.40 2.53
C LYS A 173 24.29 31.89 2.60
N ILE A 174 25.34 31.10 2.38
CA ILE A 174 25.27 29.64 2.49
C ILE A 174 25.34 29.28 3.96
N THR A 175 24.28 28.67 4.51
CA THR A 175 24.25 28.18 5.90
C THR A 175 24.23 26.65 5.94
N LEU A 176 24.51 26.05 7.11
CA LEU A 176 24.33 24.60 7.32
C LEU A 176 22.89 24.17 7.00
N HIS A 177 21.89 24.93 7.43
CA HIS A 177 20.48 24.69 7.10
C HIS A 177 20.24 24.64 5.59
N LYS A 178 20.85 25.55 4.82
CA LYS A 178 20.76 25.56 3.37
C LYS A 178 21.50 24.38 2.73
N ALA A 179 22.69 24.01 3.24
CA ALA A 179 23.43 22.84 2.76
C ALA A 179 22.66 21.53 3.01
N LEU A 180 22.15 21.32 4.23
CA LEU A 180 21.36 20.15 4.65
C LEU A 180 20.07 19.98 3.84
N THR A 181 19.51 21.08 3.32
CA THR A 181 18.26 21.09 2.53
C THR A 181 18.48 21.17 1.03
N MET A 182 19.71 20.95 0.53
CA MET A 182 20.08 21.02 -0.90
C MET A 182 19.78 22.38 -1.54
N ARG A 183 19.99 23.46 -0.78
CA ARG A 183 19.73 24.86 -1.16
C ARG A 183 20.96 25.75 -1.00
N SER A 184 22.17 25.19 -1.14
CA SER A 184 23.41 25.96 -1.00
C SER A 184 23.54 27.07 -2.04
N GLY A 185 22.97 26.88 -3.23
CA GLY A 185 23.11 27.81 -4.35
C GLY A 185 24.39 27.64 -5.17
N ILE A 186 25.29 26.74 -4.77
CA ILE A 186 26.50 26.44 -5.55
C ILE A 186 26.10 25.86 -6.91
N ARG A 187 26.65 26.43 -7.98
CA ARG A 187 26.42 26.02 -9.38
C ARG A 187 27.74 26.02 -10.13
N ILE A 188 28.27 24.82 -10.35
CA ILE A 188 29.54 24.61 -11.04
C ILE A 188 29.25 23.75 -12.27
N SER A 189 29.69 24.20 -13.45
CA SER A 189 29.51 23.45 -14.69
C SER A 189 30.28 22.12 -14.68
N ALA A 190 29.83 21.15 -15.47
CA ALA A 190 30.51 19.86 -15.57
C ALA A 190 31.97 20.00 -16.05
N GLU A 191 32.23 20.95 -16.94
CA GLU A 191 33.57 21.28 -17.42
C GLU A 191 34.47 21.79 -16.30
N LYS A 192 34.02 22.79 -15.52
CA LYS A 192 34.77 23.29 -14.36
C LYS A 192 35.02 22.20 -13.32
N ARG A 193 34.06 21.30 -13.10
CA ARG A 193 34.28 20.12 -12.23
C ARG A 193 35.38 19.22 -12.73
N ARG A 194 35.35 18.85 -14.01
CA ARG A 194 36.41 18.03 -14.63
C ARG A 194 37.77 18.72 -14.56
N ALA A 195 37.82 20.03 -14.71
CA ALA A 195 39.06 20.80 -14.59
C ALA A 195 39.62 20.72 -13.16
N MET A 196 38.79 20.93 -12.13
CA MET A 196 39.20 20.78 -10.72
C MET A 196 39.70 19.37 -10.40
N GLU A 197 39.06 18.34 -10.95
CA GLU A 197 39.44 16.93 -10.74
C GLU A 197 40.82 16.58 -11.31
N LYS A 198 41.37 17.36 -12.24
CA LYS A 198 42.74 17.19 -12.76
C LYS A 198 43.81 17.55 -11.73
N ASN A 199 43.48 18.34 -10.71
CA ASN A 199 44.40 18.70 -9.63
C ASN A 199 43.86 18.31 -8.25
N PRO A 200 43.84 17.01 -7.92
CA PRO A 200 43.23 16.51 -6.69
C PRO A 200 43.91 17.03 -5.40
N ASN A 201 45.16 17.49 -5.48
CA ASN A 201 45.87 18.06 -4.34
C ASN A 201 45.27 19.40 -3.89
N GLN A 202 44.79 20.23 -4.82
CA GLN A 202 44.07 21.47 -4.50
C GLN A 202 42.73 21.22 -3.80
N LEU A 203 42.18 20.02 -3.91
CA LEU A 203 40.91 19.66 -3.29
C LEU A 203 41.08 19.11 -1.87
N LYS A 204 42.29 19.01 -1.32
CA LYS A 204 42.52 18.51 0.05
C LYS A 204 41.95 19.45 1.13
N GLY A 205 41.39 18.86 2.18
CA GLY A 205 40.76 19.59 3.28
C GLY A 205 39.75 20.63 2.78
N GLN A 206 39.86 21.85 3.30
CA GLN A 206 39.03 22.98 2.91
C GLN A 206 39.32 23.49 1.48
N GLY A 207 40.39 23.05 0.82
CA GLY A 207 40.69 23.39 -0.58
C GLY A 207 39.59 22.96 -1.55
N GLN A 208 38.85 21.87 -1.26
CA GLN A 208 37.66 21.52 -2.03
C GLN A 208 36.56 22.58 -1.92
N MET A 209 36.38 23.13 -0.72
CA MET A 209 35.38 24.17 -0.48
C MET A 209 35.80 25.50 -1.11
N GLN A 210 37.08 25.84 -1.01
CA GLN A 210 37.68 26.98 -1.72
C GLN A 210 37.38 26.87 -3.23
N ALA A 211 37.77 25.75 -3.85
CA ALA A 211 37.57 25.54 -5.28
C ALA A 211 36.09 25.62 -5.69
N TYR A 212 35.17 25.09 -4.88
CA TYR A 212 33.73 25.16 -5.17
C TYR A 212 33.19 26.59 -5.11
N LEU A 213 33.64 27.41 -4.16
CA LEU A 213 33.19 28.79 -4.01
C LEU A 213 33.86 29.76 -4.97
N GLU A 214 35.07 29.51 -5.43
CA GLU A 214 35.72 30.29 -6.49
C GLU A 214 35.09 30.02 -7.87
N ASN A 215 34.63 28.78 -8.10
CA ASN A 215 34.16 28.35 -9.42
C ASN A 215 32.63 28.40 -9.60
N SER A 216 31.88 28.70 -8.54
CA SER A 216 30.42 28.84 -8.59
C SER A 216 29.98 30.15 -9.22
N ALA A 217 28.79 30.17 -9.82
CA ALA A 217 28.06 31.42 -10.05
C ALA A 217 27.67 32.11 -8.72
N PRO A 218 27.35 33.43 -8.73
CA PRO A 218 26.93 34.16 -7.54
C PRO A 218 25.78 33.52 -6.77
N ILE A 219 25.85 33.59 -5.45
CA ILE A 219 24.85 32.98 -4.56
C ILE A 219 23.75 34.01 -4.29
N THR A 220 22.57 33.73 -4.83
CA THR A 220 21.40 34.61 -4.78
C THR A 220 20.20 33.86 -4.24
N ALA A 221 19.11 34.57 -3.91
CA ALA A 221 17.86 33.90 -3.53
C ALA A 221 17.35 32.95 -4.62
N ALA A 222 17.52 33.32 -5.89
CA ALA A 222 17.15 32.49 -7.04
C ALA A 222 18.00 31.22 -7.16
N SER A 223 19.30 31.25 -6.82
CA SER A 223 20.14 30.05 -6.84
C SER A 223 19.90 29.14 -5.62
N GLN A 224 19.41 29.68 -4.50
CA GLN A 224 19.11 28.94 -3.26
C GLN A 224 17.74 28.23 -3.24
N VAL A 225 17.20 27.90 -4.41
CA VAL A 225 16.13 26.90 -4.57
C VAL A 225 16.71 25.48 -4.47
N PHE A 226 15.85 24.48 -4.26
CA PHE A 226 16.29 23.09 -4.17
C PHE A 226 17.00 22.66 -5.46
N LYS A 227 18.21 22.15 -5.33
CA LYS A 227 18.97 21.50 -6.40
C LYS A 227 19.80 20.39 -5.77
N TYR A 228 19.55 19.15 -6.19
CA TYR A 228 20.25 18.01 -5.60
C TYR A 228 21.75 18.07 -5.93
N GLY A 229 22.63 18.09 -4.91
CA GLY A 229 24.04 18.39 -5.14
C GLY A 229 24.94 18.26 -3.89
N ASP A 230 25.91 19.17 -3.77
CA ASP A 230 27.08 19.04 -2.89
C ASP A 230 26.84 19.36 -1.41
N GLY A 231 25.59 19.57 -0.99
CA GLY A 231 25.21 19.81 0.40
C GLY A 231 25.96 18.94 1.42
N PRO A 232 26.09 17.62 1.22
CA PRO A 232 26.79 16.76 2.17
C PRO A 232 28.29 17.02 2.28
N VAL A 233 28.95 17.44 1.19
CA VAL A 233 30.39 17.75 1.19
C VAL A 233 30.63 18.97 2.08
N LEU A 234 29.81 20.02 1.90
CA LEU A 234 29.80 21.23 2.72
C LEU A 234 29.64 20.91 4.22
N VAL A 235 28.68 20.03 4.54
CA VAL A 235 28.40 19.64 5.93
C VAL A 235 29.57 18.87 6.55
N MET A 236 30.23 17.99 5.79
CA MET A 236 31.37 17.22 6.29
C MET A 236 32.59 18.12 6.58
N GLN A 237 32.80 19.17 5.79
CA GLN A 237 33.85 20.16 6.06
C GLN A 237 33.62 20.86 7.40
N VAL A 238 32.36 21.19 7.73
CA VAL A 238 32.05 21.79 9.03
C VAL A 238 32.24 20.78 10.16
N ILE A 239 31.80 19.52 10.00
CA ILE A 239 32.03 18.48 11.01
C ILE A 239 33.54 18.38 11.29
N GLU A 240 34.38 18.26 10.26
CA GLU A 240 35.84 18.23 10.40
C GLU A 240 36.38 19.43 11.19
N ALA A 241 35.90 20.64 10.88
CA ALA A 241 36.43 21.86 11.47
C ALA A 241 36.06 22.07 12.95
N VAL A 242 34.97 21.46 13.44
CA VAL A 242 34.43 21.76 14.79
C VAL A 242 34.59 20.63 15.79
N VAL A 243 34.75 19.39 15.33
CA VAL A 243 34.92 18.23 16.22
C VAL A 243 36.40 18.04 16.57
N PRO A 244 36.74 17.48 17.75
CA PRO A 244 38.11 17.19 18.09
C PRO A 244 38.67 16.05 17.22
N GLY A 245 39.95 16.16 16.84
CA GLY A 245 40.61 15.18 15.99
C GLY A 245 40.15 15.30 14.55
N SER A 246 39.60 14.22 13.98
CA SER A 246 39.08 14.20 12.62
C SER A 246 37.61 13.78 12.60
N ALA A 247 36.86 14.21 11.58
CA ALA A 247 35.49 13.76 11.33
C ALA A 247 35.43 12.24 11.18
N LYS A 248 36.47 11.61 10.63
CA LYS A 248 36.57 10.15 10.51
C LYS A 248 36.57 9.48 11.89
N ASP A 249 37.44 9.94 12.78
CA ASP A 249 37.58 9.35 14.12
C ASP A 249 36.36 9.68 14.99
N PHE A 250 35.83 10.90 14.86
CA PHE A 250 34.60 11.33 15.49
C PHE A 250 33.41 10.43 15.09
N ILE A 251 33.17 10.25 13.78
CA ILE A 251 32.08 9.38 13.29
C ILE A 251 32.26 7.95 13.79
N LYS A 252 33.49 7.43 13.76
CA LYS A 252 33.77 6.09 14.26
C LYS A 252 33.43 5.97 15.75
N LYS A 253 34.05 6.80 16.59
CA LYS A 253 33.96 6.72 18.05
C LYS A 253 32.57 7.08 18.58
N GLU A 254 32.00 8.18 18.09
CA GLU A 254 30.80 8.78 18.67
C GLU A 254 29.49 8.30 18.05
N LEU A 255 29.55 7.54 16.96
CA LEU A 255 28.37 6.93 16.35
C LEU A 255 28.55 5.44 16.09
N LEU A 256 29.53 5.04 15.28
CA LEU A 256 29.64 3.65 14.83
C LEU A 256 29.92 2.69 15.99
N ASP A 257 30.93 2.99 16.80
CA ASP A 257 31.32 2.17 17.95
C ASP A 257 30.19 2.12 19.00
N LYS A 258 29.56 3.26 19.31
CA LYS A 258 28.40 3.35 20.22
C LYS A 258 27.19 2.55 19.75
N MET A 259 27.01 2.43 18.43
CA MET A 259 25.95 1.61 17.82
C MET A 259 26.40 0.17 17.50
N GLY A 260 27.62 -0.21 17.86
CA GLY A 260 28.19 -1.53 17.55
C GLY A 260 28.28 -1.82 16.05
N ILE A 261 28.47 -0.79 15.21
CA ILE A 261 28.66 -0.90 13.77
C ILE A 261 30.15 -1.06 13.50
N THR A 262 30.61 -2.30 13.37
CA THR A 262 32.04 -2.63 13.21
C THR A 262 32.40 -3.09 11.80
N ASN A 263 31.43 -3.64 11.06
CA ASN A 263 31.63 -4.15 9.71
C ASN A 263 31.04 -3.19 8.67
N TYR A 264 31.83 -2.21 8.27
CA TYR A 264 31.43 -1.19 7.31
C TYR A 264 32.59 -0.81 6.39
N ARG A 265 32.27 -0.12 5.29
CA ARG A 265 33.27 0.54 4.45
C ARG A 265 32.87 1.99 4.27
N TRP A 266 33.62 2.90 4.89
CA TRP A 266 33.47 4.34 4.68
C TRP A 266 34.66 4.83 3.86
N LYS A 267 34.44 5.17 2.58
CA LYS A 267 35.52 5.62 1.71
C LYS A 267 35.93 7.04 2.05
N THR A 268 37.21 7.34 1.81
CA THR A 268 37.75 8.69 1.83
C THR A 268 37.49 9.38 0.49
N SER A 269 37.02 10.62 0.56
CA SER A 269 36.79 11.47 -0.61
C SER A 269 38.09 12.12 -1.10
N VAL A 270 38.03 12.85 -2.23
CA VAL A 270 39.21 13.54 -2.78
C VAL A 270 39.83 14.51 -1.76
N SER A 271 39.03 15.11 -0.88
CA SER A 271 39.52 16.05 0.13
C SER A 271 40.30 15.40 1.27
N GLY A 272 40.29 14.07 1.38
CA GLY A 272 40.83 13.37 2.54
C GLY A 272 39.80 13.18 3.67
N LEU A 273 38.62 13.80 3.56
CA LEU A 273 37.52 13.63 4.50
C LEU A 273 36.65 12.41 4.15
N PRO A 274 35.89 11.85 5.12
CA PRO A 274 34.92 10.78 4.83
C PRO A 274 33.92 11.18 3.73
N GLU A 275 33.63 10.25 2.81
CA GLU A 275 32.59 10.47 1.79
C GLU A 275 31.23 10.70 2.46
N SER A 276 30.58 11.81 2.14
CA SER A 276 29.40 12.28 2.88
C SER A 276 28.11 12.24 2.06
N GLY A 277 28.23 12.19 0.74
CA GLY A 277 27.11 12.13 -0.19
C GLY A 277 26.74 10.71 -0.63
N TRP A 278 27.69 9.79 -0.58
CA TRP A 278 27.61 8.45 -1.17
C TRP A 278 28.76 7.55 -0.69
N ARG A 279 28.90 6.33 -1.24
CA ARG A 279 30.06 5.43 -1.05
C ARG A 279 30.30 4.87 0.34
N VAL A 280 29.34 4.98 1.24
CA VAL A 280 29.32 4.15 2.44
C VAL A 280 28.70 2.80 2.11
N SER A 281 29.30 1.73 2.63
CA SER A 281 28.68 0.40 2.67
C SER A 281 28.41 0.00 4.11
N MET A 282 27.20 -0.50 4.37
CA MET A 282 26.72 -0.98 5.67
C MET A 282 26.05 -2.34 5.50
N THR A 283 26.06 -3.19 6.53
CA THR A 283 25.22 -4.40 6.51
C THR A 283 23.74 -4.01 6.56
N SER A 284 22.86 -4.87 6.07
CA SER A 284 21.40 -4.62 6.14
C SER A 284 20.91 -4.48 7.59
N ARG A 285 21.53 -5.19 8.54
CA ARG A 285 21.21 -5.06 9.96
C ARG A 285 21.66 -3.72 10.52
N ASP A 286 22.83 -3.21 10.15
CA ASP A 286 23.27 -1.87 10.60
C ASP A 286 22.38 -0.74 10.05
N MET A 287 21.76 -0.92 8.88
CA MET A 287 20.72 -0.01 8.39
C MET A 287 19.49 0.07 9.32
N ILE A 288 19.11 -1.04 9.96
CA ILE A 288 18.04 -1.04 10.98
C ILE A 288 18.45 -0.19 12.18
N LYS A 289 19.73 -0.20 12.58
CA LYS A 289 20.22 0.62 13.70
C LYS A 289 20.08 2.12 13.41
N TRP A 290 20.46 2.55 12.21
CA TRP A 290 20.27 3.94 11.77
C TRP A 290 18.80 4.37 11.74
N GLY A 291 17.92 3.52 11.21
CA GLY A 291 16.48 3.79 11.23
C GLY A 291 15.90 3.81 12.65
N THR A 292 16.40 2.94 13.54
CA THR A 292 16.01 2.87 14.96
C THR A 292 16.42 4.13 15.71
N LEU A 293 17.62 4.68 15.43
CA LEU A 293 18.05 5.95 16.01
C LEU A 293 17.08 7.09 15.63
N VAL A 294 16.63 7.14 14.37
CA VAL A 294 15.63 8.12 13.93
C VAL A 294 14.25 7.86 14.53
N LEU A 295 13.79 6.60 14.57
CA LEU A 295 12.52 6.21 15.18
C LEU A 295 12.45 6.66 16.65
N ASN A 296 13.53 6.42 17.39
CA ASN A 296 13.67 6.74 18.81
C ASN A 296 14.15 8.17 19.06
N LYS A 297 13.94 9.08 18.11
CA LYS A 297 14.21 10.51 18.26
C LYS A 297 15.65 10.82 18.69
N GLY A 298 16.61 10.05 18.17
CA GLY A 298 18.03 10.20 18.44
C GLY A 298 18.55 9.46 19.67
N LYS A 299 17.71 8.63 20.31
CA LYS A 299 18.14 7.74 21.40
C LYS A 299 18.61 6.38 20.88
N TRP A 300 19.70 5.88 21.45
CA TRP A 300 20.22 4.53 21.24
C TRP A 300 20.58 3.92 22.59
N ASN A 301 20.01 2.77 22.92
CA ASN A 301 20.22 2.10 24.23
C ASN A 301 20.10 3.03 25.44
N GLY A 302 19.14 3.96 25.42
CA GLY A 302 18.91 4.93 26.49
C GLY A 302 19.76 6.21 26.42
N GLU A 303 20.90 6.19 25.70
CA GLU A 303 21.73 7.38 25.48
C GLU A 303 21.14 8.27 24.37
N GLN A 304 21.07 9.58 24.62
CA GLN A 304 20.74 10.56 23.58
C GLN A 304 21.98 10.81 22.71
N LEU A 305 22.02 10.21 21.51
CA LEU A 305 23.14 10.41 20.57
C LEU A 305 22.96 11.66 19.71
N VAL A 306 21.74 11.97 19.30
CA VAL A 306 21.42 13.13 18.45
C VAL A 306 20.24 13.87 19.05
N PRO A 307 20.18 15.21 19.13
CA PRO A 307 19.09 15.89 19.83
C PRO A 307 17.73 15.59 19.20
N GLU A 308 16.69 15.39 20.02
CA GLU A 308 15.32 15.16 19.54
C GLU A 308 14.87 16.29 18.60
N ALA A 309 15.16 17.55 18.95
CA ALA A 309 14.84 18.71 18.13
C ALA A 309 15.54 18.67 16.76
N PHE A 310 16.77 18.16 16.70
CA PHE A 310 17.49 18.01 15.44
C PHE A 310 16.88 16.90 14.58
N ILE A 311 16.53 15.74 15.15
CA ILE A 311 15.84 14.66 14.42
C ILE A 311 14.48 15.12 13.89
N ALA A 312 13.71 15.85 14.70
CA ALA A 312 12.43 16.42 14.29
C ALA A 312 12.60 17.37 13.09
N LYS A 313 13.62 18.24 13.12
CA LYS A 313 13.91 19.13 11.99
C LYS A 313 14.40 18.35 10.77
N ALA A 314 15.31 17.38 10.96
CA ALA A 314 15.88 16.58 9.88
C ALA A 314 14.83 15.79 9.11
N THR A 315 13.78 15.34 9.78
CA THR A 315 12.66 14.59 9.19
C THR A 315 11.42 15.44 8.89
N SER A 316 11.52 16.76 9.00
CA SER A 316 10.41 17.69 8.69
C SER A 316 10.33 18.07 7.21
N ARG A 317 9.16 18.58 6.79
CA ARG A 317 8.86 18.99 5.41
C ARG A 317 9.38 20.41 5.12
N ILE A 318 10.71 20.61 5.10
CA ILE A 318 11.33 21.95 4.97
C ILE A 318 11.22 22.50 3.54
N THR A 319 11.47 21.66 2.54
CA THR A 319 11.42 22.06 1.12
C THR A 319 10.87 20.93 0.26
N GLN A 320 10.46 21.27 -0.95
CA GLN A 320 10.05 20.29 -1.96
C GLN A 320 11.22 19.99 -2.90
N PRO A 321 11.58 18.72 -3.11
CA PRO A 321 12.48 18.32 -4.18
C PRO A 321 11.90 18.68 -5.56
N THR A 322 12.74 19.11 -6.48
CA THR A 322 12.34 19.65 -7.80
C THR A 322 12.90 18.87 -8.99
N GLU A 323 13.73 17.85 -8.76
CA GLU A 323 14.31 17.07 -9.85
C GLU A 323 13.25 16.10 -10.41
N THR A 324 13.27 15.88 -11.73
CA THR A 324 12.22 15.13 -12.45
C THR A 324 12.10 13.66 -12.05
N TRP A 325 13.19 13.06 -11.54
CA TRP A 325 13.22 11.68 -11.05
C TRP A 325 12.65 11.53 -9.63
N GLN A 326 12.35 12.63 -8.94
CA GLN A 326 11.79 12.63 -7.59
C GLN A 326 10.26 12.77 -7.66
N PRO A 327 9.48 11.96 -6.93
CA PRO A 327 8.04 12.11 -6.91
C PRO A 327 7.60 13.47 -6.34
N LYS A 328 6.63 14.13 -6.99
CA LYS A 328 6.12 15.46 -6.58
C LYS A 328 5.53 15.50 -5.16
N THR A 329 5.08 14.36 -4.66
CA THR A 329 4.51 14.21 -3.32
C THR A 329 5.56 14.27 -2.22
N TYR A 330 6.84 14.09 -2.56
CA TYR A 330 7.92 14.00 -1.59
C TYR A 330 8.28 15.38 -1.07
N ARG A 331 8.80 15.41 0.15
CA ARG A 331 9.41 16.58 0.78
C ARG A 331 10.81 16.21 1.28
N TYR A 332 11.57 17.23 1.65
CA TYR A 332 12.95 17.10 2.07
C TYR A 332 13.21 17.90 3.34
N GLY A 333 13.87 17.26 4.30
CA GLY A 333 14.40 17.88 5.51
C GLY A 333 15.92 17.99 5.45
N TYR A 334 16.62 17.60 6.52
CA TYR A 334 18.07 17.54 6.54
C TYR A 334 18.53 16.17 6.03
N PHE A 335 18.80 16.09 4.74
CA PHE A 335 19.19 14.86 4.04
C PHE A 335 18.24 13.66 4.10
N TRP A 336 17.06 13.82 4.70
CA TRP A 336 15.99 12.84 4.73
C TRP A 336 14.83 13.28 3.84
N TYR A 337 14.28 12.34 3.08
CA TYR A 337 13.03 12.53 2.36
C TYR A 337 11.85 12.22 3.29
N GLN A 338 10.69 12.77 2.96
CA GLN A 338 9.43 12.46 3.61
C GLN A 338 8.32 12.32 2.57
N THR A 339 7.42 11.37 2.78
CA THR A 339 6.19 11.22 2.00
C THR A 339 5.05 10.71 2.89
N ASN A 340 3.81 10.89 2.45
CA ASN A 340 2.64 10.34 3.12
C ASN A 340 2.18 9.08 2.40
N ILE A 341 1.89 8.03 3.17
CA ILE A 341 1.29 6.79 2.69
C ILE A 341 -0.15 6.74 3.19
N MET A 342 -1.10 6.65 2.27
CA MET A 342 -2.54 6.60 2.59
C MET A 342 -2.98 5.14 2.74
N PHE A 343 -3.61 4.80 3.87
CA PHE A 343 -4.21 3.48 4.08
C PHE A 343 -5.35 3.56 5.10
N GLY A 344 -6.51 2.97 4.77
CA GLY A 344 -7.68 2.94 5.65
C GLY A 344 -8.19 4.31 6.08
N GLY A 345 -8.16 5.30 5.17
CA GLY A 345 -8.55 6.70 5.48
C GLY A 345 -7.56 7.47 6.35
N LYS A 346 -6.47 6.84 6.81
CA LYS A 346 -5.40 7.46 7.60
C LYS A 346 -4.18 7.76 6.74
N SER A 347 -3.48 8.83 7.11
CA SER A 347 -2.20 9.22 6.51
C SER A 347 -1.05 8.82 7.43
N TYR A 348 -0.11 8.02 6.92
CA TYR A 348 1.08 7.59 7.63
C TYR A 348 2.29 8.33 7.06
N SER A 349 2.93 9.18 7.85
CA SER A 349 4.17 9.84 7.45
C SER A 349 5.32 8.84 7.44
N ALA A 350 5.97 8.70 6.28
CA ALA A 350 7.16 7.89 6.08
C ALA A 350 8.37 8.80 5.82
N ASN A 351 9.38 8.69 6.69
CA ASN A 351 10.67 9.37 6.53
C ASN A 351 11.66 8.38 5.94
N MET A 352 12.51 8.80 5.00
CA MET A 352 13.46 7.88 4.37
C MET A 352 14.83 8.47 4.03
N ALA A 353 15.86 7.68 4.29
CA ALA A 353 17.16 7.82 3.64
C ALA A 353 17.13 7.01 2.35
N TRP A 354 17.37 7.66 1.21
CA TRP A 354 17.20 7.08 -0.13
C TRP A 354 18.51 7.10 -0.92
N GLY A 355 18.93 5.92 -1.36
CA GLY A 355 20.05 5.70 -2.26
C GLY A 355 19.61 5.13 -3.61
N GLY A 356 20.19 5.63 -4.70
CA GLY A 356 19.97 5.08 -6.04
C GLY A 356 20.27 3.57 -6.10
N GLY A 357 19.53 2.86 -6.95
CA GLY A 357 19.56 1.40 -6.99
C GLY A 357 18.63 0.73 -5.98
N GLY A 358 17.81 1.47 -5.25
CA GLY A 358 16.82 0.93 -4.31
C GLY A 358 17.35 0.70 -2.89
N GLN A 359 18.28 1.54 -2.42
CA GLN A 359 18.69 1.53 -1.00
C GLN A 359 17.73 2.39 -0.21
N HIS A 360 17.06 1.81 0.77
CA HIS A 360 16.12 2.54 1.61
C HIS A 360 16.27 2.19 3.07
N ILE A 361 16.24 3.22 3.91
CA ILE A 361 15.84 3.11 5.31
C ILE A 361 14.55 3.92 5.42
N VAL A 362 13.43 3.25 5.67
CA VAL A 362 12.12 3.88 5.82
C VAL A 362 11.70 3.79 7.27
N VAL A 363 11.27 4.91 7.86
CA VAL A 363 10.78 5.00 9.23
C VAL A 363 9.35 5.52 9.21
N VAL A 364 8.42 4.73 9.74
CA VAL A 364 7.00 5.08 9.91
C VAL A 364 6.70 5.11 11.40
N LYS A 365 6.93 6.28 12.00
CA LYS A 365 6.87 6.45 13.47
C LYS A 365 5.52 6.08 14.07
N ALA A 366 4.42 6.42 13.40
CA ALA A 366 3.07 6.09 13.87
C ALA A 366 2.79 4.58 14.00
N LEU A 367 3.66 3.74 13.43
CA LEU A 367 3.57 2.29 13.46
C LEU A 367 4.76 1.64 14.18
N ASP A 368 5.63 2.42 14.84
CA ASP A 368 6.89 1.93 15.42
C ASP A 368 7.72 1.06 14.45
N LEU A 369 7.77 1.48 13.17
CA LEU A 369 8.22 0.64 12.07
C LEU A 369 9.48 1.20 11.41
N VAL A 370 10.49 0.35 11.23
CA VAL A 370 11.69 0.61 10.43
C VAL A 370 11.83 -0.48 9.36
N ILE A 371 12.05 -0.08 8.12
CA ILE A 371 12.22 -0.99 6.98
C ILE A 371 13.58 -0.69 6.34
N ALA A 372 14.45 -1.69 6.25
CA ALA A 372 15.73 -1.58 5.55
C ALA A 372 15.72 -2.43 4.28
N ILE A 373 16.14 -1.84 3.17
CA ILE A 373 16.09 -2.45 1.84
C ILE A 373 17.40 -2.17 1.11
N ASN A 374 17.96 -3.21 0.50
CA ASN A 374 19.15 -3.13 -0.33
C ASN A 374 18.84 -3.65 -1.73
N GLY A 375 19.42 -3.05 -2.78
CA GLY A 375 19.22 -3.54 -4.15
C GLY A 375 20.12 -2.95 -5.22
N TYR A 376 19.81 -3.23 -6.48
CA TYR A 376 20.42 -2.60 -7.66
C TYR A 376 19.36 -2.26 -8.71
N ASP A 377 18.14 -1.96 -8.28
CA ASP A 377 17.02 -1.67 -9.17
C ASP A 377 17.00 -0.19 -9.58
N ARG A 378 16.99 0.08 -10.89
CA ARG A 378 17.00 1.46 -11.42
C ARG A 378 15.61 2.10 -11.41
N ASP A 379 14.56 1.29 -11.45
CA ASP A 379 13.16 1.76 -11.50
C ASP A 379 12.55 1.98 -10.11
N ASP A 380 13.25 1.54 -9.05
CA ASP A 380 12.86 1.63 -7.64
C ASP A 380 11.40 1.23 -7.33
N LYS A 381 11.04 -0.01 -7.65
CA LYS A 381 9.67 -0.56 -7.54
C LYS A 381 9.22 -0.86 -6.11
N ILE A 382 10.16 -0.84 -5.15
CA ILE A 382 9.89 -1.33 -3.79
C ILE A 382 9.07 -0.36 -2.95
N MET A 383 9.16 0.95 -3.17
CA MET A 383 8.36 1.91 -2.40
C MET A 383 6.85 1.75 -2.63
N THR A 384 6.45 1.25 -3.81
CA THR A 384 5.08 0.82 -4.08
C THR A 384 4.68 -0.37 -3.20
N GLN A 385 5.58 -1.33 -2.95
CA GLN A 385 5.31 -2.47 -2.07
C GLN A 385 5.34 -2.07 -0.59
N VAL A 386 6.22 -1.14 -0.20
CA VAL A 386 6.20 -0.52 1.13
C VAL A 386 4.84 0.11 1.39
N SER A 387 4.33 0.88 0.43
CA SER A 387 3.05 1.60 0.55
C SER A 387 1.83 0.68 0.50
N ASN A 388 1.83 -0.33 -0.38
CA ASN A 388 0.66 -1.16 -0.64
C ASN A 388 0.61 -2.48 0.13
N ILE A 389 1.72 -2.90 0.75
CA ILE A 389 1.82 -4.18 1.45
C ILE A 389 2.38 -4.01 2.86
N ILE A 390 3.58 -3.44 3.01
CA ILE A 390 4.24 -3.41 4.32
C ILE A 390 3.51 -2.49 5.29
N VAL A 391 3.31 -1.21 4.95
CA VAL A 391 2.60 -0.27 5.81
C VAL A 391 1.19 -0.78 6.15
N PRO A 392 0.37 -1.24 5.18
CA PRO A 392 -0.92 -1.88 5.48
C PRO A 392 -0.84 -3.07 6.45
N ALA A 393 0.15 -3.95 6.30
CA ALA A 393 0.29 -5.12 7.17
C ALA A 393 0.58 -4.75 8.63
N PHE A 394 1.37 -3.69 8.86
CA PHE A 394 1.76 -3.22 10.21
C PHE A 394 0.83 -2.15 10.80
N ALA A 395 0.13 -1.39 9.95
CA ALA A 395 -1.04 -0.62 10.36
C ALA A 395 -2.19 -1.53 10.83
N GLY A 396 -2.04 -2.84 10.59
CA GLY A 396 -3.04 -3.87 10.76
C GLY A 396 -3.98 -3.86 9.56
N ASN A 397 -4.21 -5.02 8.95
CA ASN A 397 -5.55 -5.43 8.52
C ASN A 397 -6.54 -5.18 9.67
N ALA A 398 -6.96 -3.94 9.83
CA ALA A 398 -8.38 -3.74 9.69
C ALA A 398 -8.59 -3.79 8.17
N PHE A 399 -9.02 -4.92 7.59
CA PHE A 399 -10.43 -4.91 7.22
C PHE A 399 -11.16 -4.01 8.22
N PRO A 400 -11.42 -2.72 7.87
CA PRO A 400 -11.98 -1.77 8.82
C PRO A 400 -13.10 -2.50 9.54
N PRO A 401 -13.27 -2.39 10.87
CA PRO A 401 -14.44 -2.97 11.50
C PRO A 401 -15.60 -2.32 10.78
N LEU A 402 -16.17 -3.05 9.82
CA LEU A 402 -17.30 -2.62 9.03
C LEU A 402 -18.44 -2.85 9.98
N LYS A 403 -18.55 -1.88 10.88
CA LYS A 403 -19.66 -1.75 11.81
C LYS A 403 -20.87 -1.44 10.94
N ASP A 404 -22.02 -1.86 11.42
CA ASP A 404 -23.31 -1.68 10.75
C ASP A 404 -23.50 -2.54 9.48
N ARG A 405 -24.76 -2.64 9.06
CA ARG A 405 -25.22 -3.64 8.08
C ARG A 405 -24.77 -3.39 6.64
N TYR A 406 -24.24 -2.20 6.33
CA TYR A 406 -23.87 -1.79 4.96
C TYR A 406 -22.36 -1.59 4.79
N LEU A 407 -21.57 -2.58 5.21
CA LEU A 407 -20.13 -2.60 4.98
C LEU A 407 -19.42 -1.33 5.51
N GLY A 408 -19.88 -0.76 6.62
CA GLY A 408 -19.34 0.46 7.23
C GLY A 408 -19.43 1.74 6.38
N GLN A 409 -20.18 1.73 5.27
CA GLN A 409 -20.45 2.91 4.48
C GLN A 409 -21.60 3.72 5.10
N LYS A 410 -21.45 5.05 5.17
CA LYS A 410 -22.54 5.94 5.56
C LYS A 410 -23.71 5.76 4.56
N PRO A 411 -24.95 5.53 5.04
CA PRO A 411 -26.12 5.50 4.17
C PRO A 411 -26.26 6.72 3.26
N PRO A 412 -26.67 6.53 1.99
CA PRO A 412 -26.90 7.61 1.05
C PRO A 412 -28.21 8.32 1.39
N GLY A 413 -28.36 9.56 0.89
CA GLY A 413 -29.64 10.26 0.84
C GLY A 413 -30.46 9.87 -0.40
N LEU A 414 -31.26 10.82 -0.91
CA LEU A 414 -32.01 10.65 -2.16
C LEU A 414 -31.13 10.80 -3.42
N THR A 415 -29.84 11.10 -3.27
CA THR A 415 -28.88 11.13 -4.38
C THR A 415 -28.11 9.82 -4.43
N PRO A 416 -28.09 9.10 -5.58
CA PRO A 416 -27.36 7.85 -5.68
C PRO A 416 -25.84 8.00 -5.52
N GLU A 417 -25.25 7.07 -4.78
CA GLU A 417 -23.80 6.99 -4.56
C GLU A 417 -23.26 5.63 -5.01
N LEU A 418 -21.94 5.53 -5.20
CA LEU A 418 -21.26 4.26 -5.44
C LEU A 418 -21.30 3.39 -4.17
N PHE A 419 -21.64 2.10 -4.29
CA PHE A 419 -21.67 1.21 -3.13
C PHE A 419 -20.28 0.63 -2.82
N ALA A 420 -19.87 0.72 -1.55
CA ALA A 420 -18.65 0.21 -0.96
C ALA A 420 -17.38 0.43 -1.84
N PRO A 421 -17.01 1.69 -2.13
CA PRO A 421 -15.89 2.03 -3.00
C PRO A 421 -14.56 1.44 -2.51
N GLY A 422 -13.82 0.80 -3.42
CA GLY A 422 -12.54 0.15 -3.13
C GLY A 422 -12.65 -1.22 -2.43
N LEU A 423 -13.86 -1.58 -1.95
CA LEU A 423 -14.15 -2.86 -1.30
C LEU A 423 -14.93 -3.80 -2.24
N VAL A 424 -16.09 -3.34 -2.69
CA VAL A 424 -16.94 -4.01 -3.69
C VAL A 424 -16.69 -3.37 -5.04
N SER A 425 -17.07 -2.10 -5.21
CA SER A 425 -16.90 -1.34 -6.45
C SER A 425 -15.44 -0.96 -6.69
N THR A 426 -14.88 -1.33 -7.84
CA THR A 426 -13.47 -1.05 -8.17
C THR A 426 -13.29 -0.57 -9.59
N GLU A 427 -12.21 0.19 -9.85
CA GLU A 427 -11.89 0.63 -11.23
C GLU A 427 -11.41 -0.50 -12.14
N LYS A 428 -11.02 -1.65 -11.56
CA LYS A 428 -10.31 -2.72 -12.27
C LYS A 428 -11.24 -3.80 -12.82
N TYR A 429 -12.45 -3.90 -12.27
CA TYR A 429 -13.38 -4.99 -12.52
C TYR A 429 -14.77 -4.42 -12.82
N VAL A 430 -15.61 -5.25 -13.41
CA VAL A 430 -17.04 -4.99 -13.48
C VAL A 430 -17.71 -5.88 -12.44
N GLU A 431 -18.38 -5.25 -11.49
CA GLU A 431 -19.25 -5.88 -10.50
C GLU A 431 -20.70 -5.76 -10.97
N SER A 432 -21.24 -6.85 -11.53
CA SER A 432 -22.52 -6.83 -12.26
C SER A 432 -23.68 -7.54 -11.53
N LEU A 433 -23.37 -8.36 -10.54
CA LEU A 433 -24.28 -9.00 -9.61
C LEU A 433 -23.87 -8.61 -8.20
N TYR A 434 -24.83 -8.18 -7.39
CA TYR A 434 -24.63 -7.75 -6.00
C TYR A 434 -25.93 -7.94 -5.20
N ALA A 435 -25.86 -8.50 -4.00
CA ALA A 435 -27.04 -8.69 -3.15
C ALA A 435 -26.67 -8.97 -1.69
N PHE A 436 -27.51 -8.52 -0.77
CA PHE A 436 -27.56 -9.06 0.59
C PHE A 436 -28.39 -10.34 0.61
N ALA A 437 -27.99 -11.30 1.46
CA ALA A 437 -28.86 -12.41 1.85
C ALA A 437 -30.08 -11.87 2.62
N PRO A 438 -31.22 -12.61 2.64
CA PRO A 438 -32.44 -12.19 3.33
C PRO A 438 -32.23 -11.81 4.81
N ASP A 439 -31.29 -12.46 5.50
CA ASP A 439 -30.97 -12.21 6.92
C ASP A 439 -30.00 -11.04 7.14
N MET A 440 -29.57 -10.38 6.06
CA MET A 440 -28.57 -9.31 6.05
C MET A 440 -27.24 -9.72 6.72
N LYS A 441 -26.91 -11.02 6.76
CA LYS A 441 -25.65 -11.53 7.31
C LYS A 441 -24.63 -11.92 6.26
N GLU A 442 -25.01 -11.93 4.99
CA GLU A 442 -24.07 -12.19 3.91
C GLU A 442 -24.27 -11.17 2.79
N PHE A 443 -23.17 -10.71 2.19
CA PHE A 443 -23.18 -9.82 1.04
C PHE A 443 -22.38 -10.47 -0.08
N TYR A 444 -22.97 -10.50 -1.25
CA TYR A 444 -22.45 -11.23 -2.39
C TYR A 444 -22.24 -10.31 -3.56
N PHE A 445 -21.20 -10.58 -4.34
CA PHE A 445 -20.98 -9.89 -5.60
C PHE A 445 -20.11 -10.71 -6.55
N ASN A 446 -20.12 -10.39 -7.84
CA ASN A 446 -19.21 -11.00 -8.82
C ASN A 446 -18.15 -10.01 -9.32
N ARG A 447 -17.11 -10.53 -9.96
CA ARG A 447 -16.11 -9.75 -10.69
C ARG A 447 -15.79 -10.39 -12.03
N ILE A 448 -15.71 -9.56 -13.06
CA ILE A 448 -15.17 -9.91 -14.37
C ILE A 448 -14.21 -8.81 -14.84
N GLY A 449 -13.14 -9.20 -15.54
CA GLY A 449 -12.11 -8.26 -16.02
C GLY A 449 -10.77 -8.40 -15.30
N GLY A 450 -9.74 -7.75 -15.84
CA GLY A 450 -8.38 -7.81 -15.31
C GLY A 450 -7.84 -9.25 -15.20
N LYS A 451 -7.63 -9.70 -13.95
CA LYS A 451 -7.17 -11.06 -13.62
C LYS A 451 -8.30 -12.11 -13.65
N TYR A 452 -9.56 -11.68 -13.54
CA TYR A 452 -10.73 -12.55 -13.58
C TYR A 452 -11.22 -12.64 -15.02
N LYS A 453 -10.64 -13.59 -15.77
CA LYS A 453 -10.98 -13.82 -17.19
C LYS A 453 -12.40 -14.37 -17.40
N LYS A 454 -12.99 -14.94 -16.35
CA LYS A 454 -14.38 -15.39 -16.27
C LYS A 454 -15.04 -14.74 -15.05
N THR A 455 -16.37 -14.66 -15.06
CA THR A 455 -17.15 -14.21 -13.90
C THR A 455 -16.77 -15.02 -12.67
N THR A 456 -16.30 -14.33 -11.63
CA THR A 456 -15.86 -14.93 -10.36
C THR A 456 -16.72 -14.37 -9.23
N PHE A 457 -17.27 -15.23 -8.37
CA PHE A 457 -18.20 -14.83 -7.32
C PHE A 457 -17.52 -14.71 -5.96
N PHE A 458 -17.98 -13.76 -5.15
CA PHE A 458 -17.45 -13.43 -3.84
C PHE A 458 -18.57 -13.36 -2.80
N VAL A 459 -18.22 -13.74 -1.57
CA VAL A 459 -19.06 -13.60 -0.38
C VAL A 459 -18.33 -12.83 0.72
N MET A 460 -19.07 -12.00 1.44
CA MET A 460 -18.68 -11.38 2.70
C MET A 460 -19.68 -11.80 3.77
N GLN A 461 -19.25 -12.07 5.00
CA GLN A 461 -20.10 -12.57 6.09
C GLN A 461 -20.08 -11.61 7.29
N TYR A 462 -21.25 -11.31 7.86
CA TYR A 462 -21.42 -10.50 9.05
C TYR A 462 -21.55 -11.39 10.29
N LYS A 463 -20.50 -11.41 11.11
CA LYS A 463 -20.44 -12.19 12.36
C LYS A 463 -19.86 -11.30 13.46
N ASN A 464 -20.38 -11.40 14.67
CA ASN A 464 -19.92 -10.62 15.83
C ASN A 464 -19.88 -9.11 15.56
N HIS A 465 -20.94 -8.58 14.95
CA HIS A 465 -21.08 -7.16 14.55
C HIS A 465 -20.02 -6.65 13.55
N GLN A 466 -19.38 -7.54 12.79
CA GLN A 466 -18.34 -7.18 11.82
C GLN A 466 -18.45 -8.00 10.54
N TRP A 467 -18.19 -7.36 9.40
CA TRP A 467 -18.06 -8.07 8.13
C TRP A 467 -16.70 -8.77 8.00
N SER A 468 -16.68 -9.88 7.29
CA SER A 468 -15.47 -10.56 6.85
C SER A 468 -14.99 -9.99 5.51
N LYS A 469 -13.73 -10.24 5.18
CA LYS A 469 -13.19 -10.00 3.84
C LYS A 469 -13.91 -10.85 2.79
N ALA A 470 -13.99 -10.33 1.57
CA ALA A 470 -14.51 -11.06 0.42
C ALA A 470 -13.73 -12.35 0.15
N ALA A 471 -14.42 -13.49 0.19
CA ALA A 471 -13.91 -14.82 -0.10
C ALA A 471 -14.43 -15.31 -1.45
N ASN A 472 -13.59 -15.99 -2.23
CA ASN A 472 -13.96 -16.56 -3.53
C ASN A 472 -14.85 -17.80 -3.34
N LEU A 473 -15.98 -17.85 -4.02
CA LEU A 473 -16.87 -19.02 -4.06
C LEU A 473 -16.44 -19.94 -5.20
N SER A 474 -15.58 -20.94 -4.90
CA SER A 474 -14.97 -21.78 -5.93
C SER A 474 -15.67 -23.11 -6.23
N THR A 475 -16.73 -23.51 -5.51
CA THR A 475 -17.15 -24.93 -5.50
C THR A 475 -18.55 -25.27 -6.03
N ASP A 476 -19.51 -24.35 -6.18
CA ASP A 476 -20.79 -24.64 -6.86
C ASP A 476 -21.56 -23.35 -7.24
N ILE A 477 -21.30 -22.85 -8.45
CA ILE A 477 -21.81 -21.54 -8.90
C ILE A 477 -23.34 -21.53 -9.10
N ASN A 478 -23.93 -22.69 -9.42
CA ASN A 478 -25.36 -22.82 -9.68
C ASN A 478 -26.13 -22.81 -8.36
N LYS A 479 -25.70 -23.60 -7.36
CA LYS A 479 -26.27 -23.52 -6.00
C LYS A 479 -26.14 -22.14 -5.37
N PHE A 480 -25.08 -21.42 -5.74
CA PHE A 480 -24.89 -20.06 -5.29
C PHE A 480 -25.93 -19.10 -5.90
N ILE A 481 -26.12 -19.13 -7.22
CA ILE A 481 -27.14 -18.32 -7.91
C ILE A 481 -28.55 -18.66 -7.40
N GLU A 482 -28.84 -19.94 -7.17
CA GLU A 482 -30.11 -20.47 -6.64
C GLU A 482 -30.52 -19.89 -5.26
N ARG A 483 -29.58 -19.29 -4.49
CA ARG A 483 -29.90 -18.65 -3.21
C ARG A 483 -30.46 -17.23 -3.32
N PHE A 484 -30.23 -16.53 -4.44
CA PHE A 484 -30.57 -15.09 -4.59
C PHE A 484 -31.64 -14.84 -5.65
N ALA A 485 -31.88 -15.84 -6.49
CA ALA A 485 -33.09 -16.00 -7.27
C ALA A 485 -33.55 -17.44 -7.05
N PRO A 486 -34.83 -17.69 -6.71
CA PRO A 486 -35.38 -19.05 -6.78
C PRO A 486 -34.94 -19.67 -8.10
N GLY A 487 -34.36 -20.87 -8.02
CA GLY A 487 -33.49 -21.39 -9.06
C GLY A 487 -34.14 -21.24 -10.42
N LEU A 488 -33.48 -20.58 -11.37
CA LEU A 488 -33.98 -20.54 -12.75
C LEU A 488 -34.17 -21.98 -13.28
N SER A 489 -33.38 -22.92 -12.76
CA SER A 489 -33.53 -24.37 -12.86
C SER A 489 -34.86 -24.88 -12.26
N GLU A 490 -35.17 -24.52 -11.01
CA GLU A 490 -36.39 -24.89 -10.29
C GLU A 490 -37.65 -24.40 -11.03
N ILE A 491 -37.72 -23.11 -11.36
CA ILE A 491 -38.88 -22.56 -12.07
C ILE A 491 -39.07 -23.24 -13.43
N LYS A 492 -37.99 -23.51 -14.17
CA LYS A 492 -38.06 -24.20 -15.48
C LYS A 492 -38.50 -25.65 -15.37
N ASN A 493 -38.40 -26.27 -14.19
CA ASN A 493 -38.83 -27.66 -13.96
C ASN A 493 -40.30 -27.77 -13.53
N LEU A 494 -40.93 -26.66 -13.13
CA LEU A 494 -42.35 -26.62 -12.79
C LEU A 494 -43.20 -26.68 -14.07
N GLU A 495 -44.24 -27.53 -14.07
CA GLU A 495 -45.08 -27.80 -15.25
C GLU A 495 -45.55 -26.55 -16.02
N PRO A 496 -46.02 -25.46 -15.36
CA PRO A 496 -46.49 -24.26 -16.06
C PRO A 496 -45.39 -23.52 -16.85
N PHE A 497 -44.11 -23.82 -16.61
CA PHE A 497 -42.97 -23.06 -17.12
C PHE A 497 -42.01 -23.88 -18.00
N LYS A 498 -42.16 -25.22 -18.09
CA LYS A 498 -41.24 -26.16 -18.77
C LYS A 498 -40.86 -25.83 -20.22
N LYS A 499 -41.63 -24.98 -20.90
CA LYS A 499 -41.41 -24.59 -22.31
C LYS A 499 -41.20 -23.08 -22.50
N ILE A 500 -41.07 -22.34 -21.42
CA ILE A 500 -40.94 -20.89 -21.47
C ILE A 500 -39.45 -20.54 -21.43
N PRO A 501 -38.94 -19.74 -22.39
CA PRO A 501 -37.54 -19.33 -22.42
C PRO A 501 -37.25 -18.23 -21.38
N ILE A 502 -37.43 -18.55 -20.10
CA ILE A 502 -37.21 -17.63 -18.99
C ILE A 502 -35.72 -17.33 -18.87
N VAL A 503 -35.38 -16.04 -18.85
CA VAL A 503 -34.00 -15.55 -18.72
C VAL A 503 -33.68 -15.23 -17.27
N GLY A 504 -34.62 -14.66 -16.52
CA GLY A 504 -34.50 -14.45 -15.08
C GLY A 504 -35.84 -14.11 -14.42
N SER A 505 -35.85 -14.07 -13.09
CA SER A 505 -37.06 -13.94 -12.29
C SER A 505 -36.82 -13.19 -10.97
N ALA A 506 -37.93 -12.80 -10.35
CA ALA A 506 -38.09 -12.38 -8.97
C ALA A 506 -39.32 -13.08 -8.38
N VAL A 507 -39.40 -13.16 -7.06
CA VAL A 507 -40.50 -13.80 -6.34
C VAL A 507 -40.98 -12.91 -5.20
N SER A 508 -42.30 -12.78 -5.03
CA SER A 508 -42.91 -12.08 -3.90
C SER A 508 -42.97 -12.96 -2.65
N ALA A 509 -43.30 -12.39 -1.49
CA ALA A 509 -43.48 -13.17 -0.27
C ALA A 509 -44.68 -14.15 -0.35
N LYS A 510 -45.60 -13.92 -1.30
CA LYS A 510 -46.72 -14.83 -1.60
C LYS A 510 -46.32 -15.97 -2.53
N GLY A 511 -45.05 -16.05 -2.94
CA GLY A 511 -44.58 -17.02 -3.90
C GLY A 511 -44.92 -16.68 -5.36
N THR A 512 -45.46 -15.49 -5.67
CA THR A 512 -45.73 -15.11 -7.07
C THR A 512 -44.41 -14.90 -7.81
N TYR A 513 -44.21 -15.65 -8.90
CA TYR A 513 -43.09 -15.42 -9.80
C TYR A 513 -43.38 -14.25 -10.73
N TYR A 514 -42.42 -13.34 -10.85
CA TYR A 514 -42.34 -12.33 -11.90
C TYR A 514 -41.09 -12.61 -12.70
N PHE A 515 -41.18 -12.79 -14.01
CA PHE A 515 -40.07 -13.25 -14.82
C PHE A 515 -40.08 -12.62 -16.19
N TYR A 516 -38.94 -12.69 -16.88
CA TYR A 516 -38.80 -12.07 -18.19
C TYR A 516 -38.29 -13.05 -19.24
N ILE A 517 -38.77 -12.80 -20.45
CA ILE A 517 -38.30 -13.42 -21.69
C ILE A 517 -37.63 -12.32 -22.49
N LEU A 518 -36.45 -12.61 -23.05
CA LEU A 518 -35.66 -11.64 -23.80
C LEU A 518 -34.88 -12.33 -24.90
N ASP A 519 -35.02 -11.85 -26.14
CA ASP A 519 -34.14 -12.17 -27.25
C ASP A 519 -32.99 -11.14 -27.30
N PHE A 520 -31.77 -11.63 -27.09
CA PHE A 520 -30.57 -10.81 -27.08
C PHE A 520 -30.12 -10.37 -28.48
N LYS A 521 -30.78 -10.81 -29.56
CA LYS A 521 -30.47 -10.38 -30.94
C LYS A 521 -31.07 -9.02 -31.26
N ASP A 522 -32.32 -8.80 -30.89
CA ASP A 522 -33.09 -7.61 -31.27
C ASP A 522 -33.65 -6.82 -30.09
N GLY A 523 -33.46 -7.33 -28.86
CA GLY A 523 -33.96 -6.76 -27.62
C GLY A 523 -35.44 -6.98 -27.39
N SER A 524 -36.12 -7.79 -28.20
CA SER A 524 -37.53 -8.09 -27.99
C SER A 524 -37.71 -8.92 -26.73
N GLY A 525 -38.69 -8.55 -25.90
CA GLY A 525 -38.87 -9.19 -24.61
C GLY A 525 -40.10 -8.67 -23.87
N HIS A 526 -40.44 -9.33 -22.77
CA HIS A 526 -41.55 -8.93 -21.91
C HIS A 526 -41.45 -9.56 -20.52
N LEU A 527 -42.10 -8.90 -19.55
CA LEU A 527 -42.39 -9.43 -18.23
C LEU A 527 -43.70 -10.22 -18.22
N SER A 528 -43.70 -11.29 -17.44
CA SER A 528 -44.83 -12.17 -17.15
C SER A 528 -44.84 -12.51 -15.67
N TYR A 529 -45.97 -12.97 -15.15
CA TYR A 529 -46.09 -13.45 -13.78
C TYR A 529 -46.90 -14.74 -13.67
N SER A 530 -46.72 -15.47 -12.58
CA SER A 530 -47.51 -16.66 -12.23
C SER A 530 -47.67 -16.72 -10.71
N ARG A 531 -48.93 -16.73 -10.24
CA ARG A 531 -49.25 -16.75 -8.81
C ARG A 531 -49.22 -18.18 -8.29
N LEU A 532 -48.85 -18.33 -7.03
CA LEU A 532 -49.01 -19.57 -6.30
C LEU A 532 -50.39 -19.57 -5.63
N VAL A 533 -51.30 -20.42 -6.13
CA VAL A 533 -52.68 -20.55 -5.62
C VAL A 533 -52.90 -22.00 -5.20
N ASN A 534 -53.29 -22.22 -3.95
CA ASN A 534 -53.51 -23.56 -3.38
C ASN A 534 -52.33 -24.53 -3.60
N GLY A 535 -51.10 -24.01 -3.50
CA GLY A 535 -49.87 -24.79 -3.69
C GLY A 535 -49.50 -25.09 -5.15
N GLN A 536 -50.26 -24.58 -6.13
CA GLN A 536 -49.98 -24.75 -7.56
C GLN A 536 -49.78 -23.40 -8.26
N TYR A 537 -48.85 -23.37 -9.21
CA TYR A 537 -48.61 -22.19 -10.02
C TYR A 537 -49.64 -22.07 -11.14
N GLU A 538 -50.26 -20.90 -11.26
CA GLU A 538 -51.15 -20.59 -12.37
C GLU A 538 -50.39 -20.60 -13.71
N LYS A 539 -51.11 -20.79 -14.83
CA LYS A 539 -50.53 -20.60 -16.16
C LYS A 539 -49.95 -19.17 -16.25
N PRO A 540 -48.69 -19.00 -16.71
CA PRO A 540 -48.09 -17.68 -16.71
C PRO A 540 -48.84 -16.65 -17.55
N GLN A 541 -49.02 -15.47 -16.97
CA GLN A 541 -49.77 -14.36 -17.52
C GLN A 541 -48.80 -13.25 -17.93
N LYS A 542 -48.87 -12.83 -19.19
CA LYS A 542 -48.09 -11.69 -19.69
C LYS A 542 -48.59 -10.41 -19.01
N MET A 543 -47.67 -9.57 -18.53
CA MET A 543 -48.05 -8.28 -17.93
C MET A 543 -48.63 -7.33 -18.99
N ASN A 544 -49.42 -6.35 -18.56
CA ASN A 544 -50.08 -5.39 -19.47
C ASN A 544 -49.07 -4.50 -20.22
N GLU A 545 -49.55 -3.80 -21.26
CA GLU A 545 -48.74 -2.93 -22.12
C GLU A 545 -48.09 -1.76 -21.37
N SER A 546 -48.71 -1.31 -20.29
CA SER A 546 -48.18 -0.29 -19.39
C SER A 546 -46.81 -0.69 -18.83
N ILE A 547 -46.58 -1.97 -18.59
CA ILE A 547 -45.28 -2.53 -18.22
C ILE A 547 -44.49 -2.95 -19.46
N ASN A 548 -45.12 -3.71 -20.35
CA ASN A 548 -44.51 -4.33 -21.53
C ASN A 548 -44.44 -3.40 -22.74
N SER A 549 -43.79 -2.25 -22.57
CA SER A 549 -43.48 -1.29 -23.63
C SER A 549 -41.97 -1.12 -23.80
N GLY A 550 -41.50 -0.96 -25.05
CA GLY A 550 -40.08 -0.76 -25.36
C GLY A 550 -39.31 -2.05 -25.68
N LYS A 551 -37.99 -2.00 -25.53
CA LYS A 551 -37.04 -3.11 -25.76
C LYS A 551 -36.23 -3.39 -24.50
N TRP A 552 -35.54 -4.52 -24.48
CA TRP A 552 -34.62 -4.93 -23.41
C TRP A 552 -35.28 -4.96 -22.03
N ILE A 553 -36.56 -5.34 -21.98
CA ILE A 553 -37.36 -5.40 -20.76
C ILE A 553 -36.84 -6.54 -19.88
N ALA A 554 -36.15 -6.22 -18.79
CA ALA A 554 -35.39 -7.18 -18.02
C ALA A 554 -35.29 -6.87 -16.52
N HIS A 555 -34.74 -7.85 -15.79
CA HIS A 555 -34.38 -7.79 -14.37
C HIS A 555 -35.48 -7.23 -13.45
N PRO A 556 -36.67 -7.87 -13.42
CA PRO A 556 -37.73 -7.43 -12.54
C PRO A 556 -37.30 -7.53 -11.07
N PHE A 557 -37.74 -6.56 -10.27
CA PHE A 557 -37.79 -6.62 -8.82
C PHE A 557 -39.23 -6.36 -8.40
N VAL A 558 -39.79 -7.26 -7.59
CA VAL A 558 -41.11 -7.06 -6.99
C VAL A 558 -40.96 -6.85 -5.49
N ALA A 559 -41.70 -5.89 -4.93
CA ALA A 559 -41.80 -5.72 -3.49
C ALA A 559 -42.37 -7.00 -2.84
N PRO A 560 -41.93 -7.40 -1.62
CA PRO A 560 -42.41 -8.62 -0.98
C PRO A 560 -43.93 -8.70 -0.86
N ASP A 561 -44.59 -7.57 -0.62
CA ASP A 561 -46.04 -7.43 -0.50
C ASP A 561 -46.77 -7.21 -1.84
N GLU A 562 -46.01 -7.16 -2.95
CA GLU A 562 -46.46 -6.84 -4.30
C GLU A 562 -47.02 -5.42 -4.46
N SER A 563 -46.62 -4.47 -3.61
CA SER A 563 -47.10 -3.08 -3.70
C SER A 563 -46.50 -2.29 -4.87
N TYR A 564 -45.31 -2.67 -5.35
CA TYR A 564 -44.68 -2.11 -6.54
C TYR A 564 -43.79 -3.15 -7.25
N ILE A 565 -43.52 -2.91 -8.53
CA ILE A 565 -42.56 -3.65 -9.35
C ILE A 565 -41.63 -2.67 -10.06
N MET A 566 -40.35 -3.00 -10.15
CA MET A 566 -39.33 -2.26 -10.90
C MET A 566 -38.67 -3.16 -11.94
N TRP A 567 -38.19 -2.57 -13.04
CA TRP A 567 -37.47 -3.27 -14.10
C TRP A 567 -36.62 -2.29 -14.92
N ASP A 568 -35.66 -2.80 -15.69
CA ASP A 568 -34.96 -2.00 -16.69
C ASP A 568 -35.49 -2.24 -18.10
N ALA A 569 -35.55 -1.19 -18.92
CA ALA A 569 -35.99 -1.25 -20.32
C ALA A 569 -35.46 -0.05 -21.12
N GLU A 570 -35.30 -0.22 -22.43
CA GLU A 570 -35.14 0.86 -23.40
C GLU A 570 -36.54 1.33 -23.85
N LYS A 571 -36.91 2.57 -23.52
CA LYS A 571 -38.17 3.21 -23.95
C LYS A 571 -37.90 4.54 -24.64
N ASN A 572 -38.88 5.02 -25.39
CA ASN A 572 -38.92 6.38 -25.95
C ASN A 572 -37.68 6.79 -26.77
N GLY A 573 -37.08 5.85 -27.50
CA GLY A 573 -35.89 6.10 -28.34
C GLY A 573 -34.56 6.15 -27.58
N SER A 574 -34.55 5.83 -26.27
CA SER A 574 -33.29 5.64 -25.54
C SER A 574 -32.49 4.47 -26.14
N SER A 575 -31.16 4.62 -26.15
CA SER A 575 -30.20 3.58 -26.54
C SER A 575 -29.46 2.99 -25.33
N THR A 576 -29.86 3.38 -24.12
CA THR A 576 -29.43 2.78 -22.86
C THR A 576 -30.68 2.44 -22.02
N PRO A 577 -30.69 1.27 -21.37
CA PRO A 577 -31.80 0.88 -20.52
C PRO A 577 -31.88 1.79 -19.30
N ASP A 578 -33.10 2.22 -19.01
CA ASP A 578 -33.49 3.02 -17.85
C ASP A 578 -34.33 2.16 -16.90
N ILE A 579 -34.38 2.56 -15.62
CA ILE A 579 -35.18 1.88 -14.61
C ILE A 579 -36.55 2.53 -14.49
N TYR A 580 -37.58 1.68 -14.51
CA TYR A 580 -38.98 2.05 -14.35
C TYR A 580 -39.59 1.37 -13.12
N ILE A 581 -40.64 2.00 -12.58
CA ILE A 581 -41.45 1.47 -11.49
C ILE A 581 -42.94 1.53 -11.84
N SER A 582 -43.72 0.54 -11.38
CA SER A 582 -45.18 0.56 -11.41
C SER A 582 -45.73 0.19 -10.03
N PHE A 583 -46.79 0.90 -9.62
CA PHE A 583 -47.46 0.66 -8.35
C PHE A 583 -48.74 -0.14 -8.56
N ARG A 584 -49.00 -1.05 -7.62
CA ARG A 584 -50.21 -1.85 -7.61
C ARG A 584 -51.42 -1.00 -7.22
N GLN A 585 -52.47 -1.07 -8.04
CA GLN A 585 -53.70 -0.31 -7.88
C GLN A 585 -54.68 -1.02 -6.93
N LYS A 586 -55.74 -0.31 -6.50
CA LYS A 586 -56.76 -0.85 -5.58
C LYS A 586 -57.52 -2.06 -6.14
N ASP A 587 -57.71 -2.10 -7.46
CA ASP A 587 -58.33 -3.22 -8.18
C ASP A 587 -57.37 -4.41 -8.39
N GLY A 588 -56.12 -4.30 -7.90
CA GLY A 588 -55.09 -5.33 -8.00
C GLY A 588 -54.30 -5.31 -9.30
N SER A 589 -54.60 -4.40 -10.23
CA SER A 589 -53.87 -4.20 -11.49
C SER A 589 -52.54 -3.45 -11.27
N TRP A 590 -51.66 -3.50 -12.27
CA TRP A 590 -50.42 -2.72 -12.31
C TRP A 590 -50.64 -1.42 -13.07
N GLY A 591 -50.28 -0.28 -12.45
CA GLY A 591 -50.39 1.03 -13.07
C GLY A 591 -49.36 1.30 -14.18
N SER A 592 -49.40 2.51 -14.74
CA SER A 592 -48.44 2.98 -15.74
C SER A 592 -46.99 2.93 -15.25
N ALA A 593 -46.06 2.66 -16.16
CA ALA A 593 -44.64 2.76 -15.88
C ALA A 593 -44.23 4.21 -15.59
N ILE A 594 -43.54 4.41 -14.48
CA ILE A 594 -43.01 5.69 -14.02
C ILE A 594 -41.48 5.59 -14.10
N SER A 595 -40.83 6.58 -14.71
CA SER A 595 -39.36 6.67 -14.71
C SER A 595 -38.85 6.95 -13.30
N LEU A 596 -37.72 6.33 -12.91
CA LEU A 596 -37.05 6.65 -11.64
C LEU A 596 -36.37 8.05 -11.62
N GLY A 597 -36.47 8.79 -12.73
CA GLY A 597 -36.05 10.18 -12.83
C GLY A 597 -34.54 10.36 -13.04
N ALA A 598 -34.15 11.58 -13.40
CA ALA A 598 -32.81 11.91 -13.89
C ALA A 598 -31.66 11.72 -12.86
N GLN A 599 -31.99 11.52 -11.58
CA GLN A 599 -31.01 11.20 -10.54
C GLN A 599 -30.53 9.75 -10.63
N ILE A 600 -31.43 8.85 -11.01
CA ILE A 600 -31.13 7.43 -11.23
C ILE A 600 -30.82 7.20 -12.69
N ASN A 601 -31.76 7.50 -13.58
CA ASN A 601 -31.67 7.30 -15.03
C ASN A 601 -30.85 8.41 -15.67
N THR A 602 -29.61 8.11 -16.04
CA THR A 602 -28.66 9.05 -16.63
C THR A 602 -28.39 8.67 -18.09
N PRO A 603 -27.50 9.36 -18.83
CA PRO A 603 -27.08 8.86 -20.15
C PRO A 603 -26.32 7.53 -20.14
N ALA A 604 -26.03 6.97 -18.97
CA ALA A 604 -25.39 5.68 -18.80
C ALA A 604 -26.42 4.53 -18.90
N TYR A 605 -25.95 3.29 -18.71
CA TYR A 605 -26.80 2.13 -18.56
C TYR A 605 -27.20 2.00 -17.10
N GLU A 606 -28.50 2.06 -16.78
CA GLU A 606 -29.04 1.77 -15.47
C GLU A 606 -29.87 0.49 -15.45
N GLN A 607 -29.43 -0.51 -14.69
CA GLN A 607 -30.01 -1.86 -14.74
C GLN A 607 -30.11 -2.51 -13.38
N ARG A 608 -30.88 -3.62 -13.30
CA ARG A 608 -30.94 -4.51 -12.14
C ARG A 608 -31.34 -3.79 -10.85
N PRO A 609 -32.49 -3.10 -10.82
CA PRO A 609 -33.01 -2.50 -9.59
C PRO A 609 -33.28 -3.58 -8.54
N ARG A 610 -32.92 -3.31 -7.29
CA ARG A 610 -33.14 -4.21 -6.14
C ARG A 610 -33.30 -3.39 -4.88
N VAL A 611 -34.34 -3.63 -4.08
CA VAL A 611 -34.40 -3.07 -2.72
C VAL A 611 -33.78 -4.06 -1.74
N THR A 612 -33.05 -3.54 -0.74
CA THR A 612 -32.45 -4.36 0.31
C THR A 612 -33.52 -5.13 1.08
N PRO A 613 -33.23 -6.34 1.62
CA PRO A 613 -34.20 -7.13 2.39
C PRO A 613 -34.88 -6.39 3.55
N ASP A 614 -34.21 -5.40 4.14
CA ASP A 614 -34.77 -4.55 5.20
C ASP A 614 -35.54 -3.31 4.69
N GLY A 615 -35.72 -3.18 3.37
CA GLY A 615 -36.55 -2.16 2.72
C GLY A 615 -35.92 -0.76 2.62
N LYS A 616 -34.69 -0.57 3.10
CA LYS A 616 -34.13 0.79 3.32
C LYS A 616 -33.44 1.42 2.12
N TYR A 617 -32.82 0.63 1.24
CA TYR A 617 -32.05 1.19 0.13
C TYR A 617 -32.36 0.48 -1.18
N LEU A 618 -32.42 1.27 -2.25
CA LEU A 618 -32.49 0.81 -3.63
C LEU A 618 -31.07 0.71 -4.17
N PHE A 619 -30.71 -0.46 -4.67
CA PHE A 619 -29.48 -0.74 -5.39
C PHE A 619 -29.77 -0.86 -6.88
N PHE A 620 -28.83 -0.41 -7.71
CA PHE A 620 -28.88 -0.56 -9.16
C PHE A 620 -27.47 -0.54 -9.75
N TRP A 621 -27.31 -1.04 -10.96
CA TRP A 621 -26.03 -1.07 -11.65
C TRP A 621 -25.98 0.14 -12.57
N ARG A 622 -24.89 0.90 -12.51
CA ARG A 622 -24.61 1.98 -13.46
C ARG A 622 -23.33 1.69 -14.19
N GLY A 623 -23.36 1.76 -15.51
CA GLY A 623 -22.18 1.50 -16.33
C GLY A 623 -22.27 2.01 -17.75
N ASP A 624 -21.22 1.75 -18.51
CA ASP A 624 -21.08 2.24 -19.87
C ASP A 624 -20.22 1.29 -20.71
N LYS A 625 -20.37 1.37 -22.02
CA LYS A 625 -19.60 0.61 -23.01
C LYS A 625 -18.49 1.48 -23.56
N LYS A 626 -17.24 1.10 -23.29
CA LYS A 626 -16.04 1.80 -23.78
C LYS A 626 -15.43 1.05 -24.96
N THR A 627 -14.75 1.79 -25.82
CA THR A 627 -14.01 1.24 -26.96
C THR A 627 -12.51 1.35 -26.68
N ARG A 628 -11.76 0.28 -26.91
CA ARG A 628 -10.30 0.26 -26.83
C ARG A 628 -9.69 0.88 -28.09
N GLN A 629 -8.39 1.16 -28.04
CA GLN A 629 -7.64 1.65 -29.21
C GLN A 629 -7.68 0.68 -30.40
N ASP A 630 -7.79 -0.62 -30.13
CA ASP A 630 -7.92 -1.67 -31.16
C ASP A 630 -9.36 -1.83 -31.73
N GLY A 631 -10.28 -0.94 -31.35
CA GLY A 631 -11.68 -0.99 -31.78
C GLY A 631 -12.56 -1.98 -31.02
N SER A 632 -11.99 -2.85 -30.16
CA SER A 632 -12.78 -3.77 -29.34
C SER A 632 -13.53 -3.03 -28.23
N LYS A 633 -14.76 -3.48 -27.93
CA LYS A 633 -15.62 -2.86 -26.91
C LYS A 633 -15.53 -3.62 -25.59
N TYR A 634 -15.57 -2.90 -24.47
CA TYR A 634 -15.61 -3.47 -23.12
C TYR A 634 -16.55 -2.68 -22.21
N TRP A 635 -17.08 -3.34 -21.20
CA TRP A 635 -17.96 -2.72 -20.22
C TRP A 635 -17.17 -2.18 -19.03
N VAL A 636 -17.62 -1.04 -18.50
CA VAL A 636 -17.25 -0.51 -17.19
C VAL A 636 -18.54 -0.29 -16.41
N GLY A 637 -18.55 -0.52 -15.11
CA GLY A 637 -19.74 -0.25 -14.31
C GLY A 637 -19.73 -0.94 -12.95
N ASN A 638 -20.50 -0.39 -12.03
CA ASN A 638 -20.46 -0.73 -10.62
C ASN A 638 -21.85 -0.58 -9.95
N PRO A 639 -22.09 -1.27 -8.81
CA PRO A 639 -23.28 -1.07 -8.01
C PRO A 639 -23.34 0.34 -7.41
N HIS A 640 -24.48 0.98 -7.56
CA HIS A 640 -24.87 2.21 -6.91
C HIS A 640 -26.04 1.93 -5.95
N TRP A 641 -26.20 2.79 -4.96
CA TRP A 641 -27.26 2.71 -3.97
C TRP A 641 -27.81 4.09 -3.61
N VAL A 642 -29.07 4.14 -3.21
CA VAL A 642 -29.81 5.35 -2.83
C VAL A 642 -30.84 4.99 -1.77
N ASP A 643 -31.28 5.96 -0.98
CA ASP A 643 -32.37 5.77 -0.03
C ASP A 643 -33.67 5.36 -0.73
N ALA A 644 -34.29 4.26 -0.28
CA ALA A 644 -35.50 3.71 -0.90
C ALA A 644 -36.70 4.65 -0.79
N ARG A 645 -36.67 5.69 0.05
CA ARG A 645 -37.70 6.74 0.09
C ARG A 645 -37.91 7.43 -1.26
N ILE A 646 -36.95 7.36 -2.18
CA ILE A 646 -37.13 7.83 -3.56
C ILE A 646 -38.30 7.13 -4.27
N ILE A 647 -38.62 5.88 -3.90
CA ILE A 647 -39.78 5.15 -4.41
C ILE A 647 -41.07 5.84 -4.00
N GLU A 648 -41.16 6.26 -2.74
CA GLU A 648 -42.36 6.92 -2.22
C GLU A 648 -42.59 8.30 -2.85
N THR A 649 -41.53 8.99 -3.29
CA THR A 649 -41.70 10.25 -4.03
C THR A 649 -42.36 10.06 -5.40
N LEU A 650 -42.35 8.84 -5.93
CA LEU A 650 -42.95 8.48 -7.21
C LEU A 650 -44.33 7.84 -7.05
N ARG A 651 -44.75 7.53 -5.82
CA ARG A 651 -46.07 6.96 -5.57
C ARG A 651 -47.13 8.01 -5.94
N PRO A 652 -48.11 7.69 -6.80
CA PRO A 652 -49.17 8.61 -7.14
C PRO A 652 -49.86 9.13 -5.88
N LYS A 653 -49.94 10.45 -5.74
CA LYS A 653 -50.69 11.07 -4.63
C LYS A 653 -52.16 10.69 -4.81
N LYS A 654 -52.78 10.23 -3.71
CA LYS A 654 -54.20 9.88 -3.67
C LYS A 654 -55.09 11.08 -3.90
#